data_AF-A0A9X7L617-F1
#
_entry.id   AF-A0A9X7L617-F1
#
_cell.length_a   1.000
_cell.length_b   1.000
_cell.length_c   1.000
_cell.angle_alpha   90.00
_cell.angle_beta   90.00
_cell.angle_gamma   90.00
#
_symmetry.space_group_name_H-M   'P 1'
#
loop_
_entity.id
_entity.type
_entity.pdbx_description
1 polymer ?
#
loop_
_entity_poly.entity_id
_entity_poly.type
_entity_poly.pdbx_seq_one_letter_code
_entity_poly.pdbx_strand_id
1 'polypeptide(L)'
;MPLSSQLQQHWQTVCERLPESLPASSLSEQAKSVLTFSDFVQESVSANPDWLAALESAPPQADEWRHYAGWLQTALAEVADEPTLMRVLRQFRRRVMVRIAWAQALELVSEESTLQQLSELAQTLIVAARDWLYAACCKEWGTPCSEDGVPQPLLILGMGKLGGCELNFSSDIDLIFAWPENGTTRGGRRELDNAQFFTRLGQRLIKALDQPTQDGFVYRVDMRLRPFGDSGPLVLSFAALEDYYQEQGRDWERYAMVKARIMGDSDDAYANELRAMLRPFVFRRYIDFSVIQSLRNMKGMIAREVRRRGLKDNIKLGAGGIREIEFIVQVFQLIRGGREPSLQSRSLLPTLSAIDQLHLLPEGDAQTLRDAYLFLRRLENLLQSINDEQTQTLPGDELNRARLAWGMRVDDWAALTERLEAHMAGVRRIFNDLIGDDESESQDDALSEHWRELWQDALQEDDTTPVLAHLSDDARHRVVALIADFRLELNKRAIGPRGRQVLDHLMPHLLSDVCSREDAPVPLSRMMPLLSGIVTRTTYLELLSEFPGALKHLISLCAASPMVANKLARYPLLLDELLDPNTLYQPTATDAYRDELRQYLLRVPEEDEEQQLEALRQFKQAQMLRVAAADIAGTLPVMKVSDHLTWLAEAIIDAVVHQAWVQMVARYGQPKHLADREGRGFAVVGYGKLGGWELGYSSDLDLIFLHDCPVDVMTDGEREIDGRQFYLRLAQRIMHLFSTRTSSGILYEVDARLRPSGAAGMLVTSTEAFADYQKNEAWTWEHQALVRARVVYGDPQLKTQFDAIRKAVMTTPREGCTLQTEVREMREKMRAHLGNKHRDRFDIKADEGGITDIEFITQYLVLLHAHDKPKLTRWSDNVRILELLAQNDIMDEQEAQALTRAYTTLRDELHHLALQEQPGHVALDCFTDERAQVTTSWQKWLVEPCVTKQV
;
A
#
# COMPACT_ATOMS: atom_id res chain seq x y z
N MET A 1 -36.13 6.06 -49.70
CA MET A 1 -35.61 4.78 -50.23
C MET A 1 -36.64 3.70 -49.94
N PRO A 2 -37.07 2.89 -50.93
CA PRO A 2 -38.02 1.79 -50.68
C PRO A 2 -37.39 0.73 -49.77
N LEU A 3 -38.22 -0.04 -49.05
CA LEU A 3 -37.77 -1.16 -48.22
C LEU A 3 -37.16 -2.27 -49.11
N SER A 4 -36.05 -2.87 -48.67
CA SER A 4 -35.43 -4.02 -49.34
C SER A 4 -36.33 -5.26 -49.26
N SER A 5 -36.05 -6.30 -50.06
CA SER A 5 -36.84 -7.54 -50.05
C SER A 5 -36.94 -8.18 -48.66
N GLN A 6 -35.84 -8.18 -47.90
CA GLN A 6 -35.79 -8.68 -46.52
C GLN A 6 -36.68 -7.85 -45.58
N LEU A 7 -36.65 -6.52 -45.67
CA LEU A 7 -37.50 -5.65 -44.85
C LEU A 7 -38.98 -5.75 -45.24
N GLN A 8 -39.29 -5.96 -46.53
CA GLN A 8 -40.66 -6.21 -47.00
C GLN A 8 -41.21 -7.54 -46.47
N GLN A 9 -40.38 -8.57 -46.35
CA GLN A 9 -40.76 -9.84 -45.72
C GLN A 9 -41.01 -9.63 -44.22
N HIS A 10 -40.12 -8.93 -43.53
CA HIS A 10 -40.27 -8.65 -42.10
C HIS A 10 -41.53 -7.82 -41.78
N TRP A 11 -41.93 -6.90 -42.67
CA TRP A 11 -43.17 -6.15 -42.54
C TRP A 11 -44.41 -7.04 -42.36
N GLN A 12 -44.43 -8.25 -42.95
CA GLN A 12 -45.53 -9.19 -42.75
C GLN A 12 -45.63 -9.63 -41.28
N THR A 13 -44.49 -9.92 -40.65
CA THR A 13 -44.42 -10.23 -39.21
C THR A 13 -44.80 -9.03 -38.34
N VAL A 14 -44.44 -7.80 -38.75
CA VAL A 14 -44.86 -6.59 -38.05
C VAL A 14 -46.38 -6.42 -38.10
N CYS A 15 -47.01 -6.66 -39.25
CA CYS A 15 -48.47 -6.58 -39.38
C CYS A 15 -49.20 -7.53 -38.42
N GLU A 16 -48.67 -8.73 -38.19
CA GLU A 16 -49.25 -9.72 -37.26
C GLU A 16 -49.19 -9.27 -35.79
N ARG A 17 -48.27 -8.37 -35.45
CA ARG A 17 -48.06 -7.86 -34.09
C ARG A 17 -48.80 -6.55 -33.80
N LEU A 18 -49.39 -5.91 -34.82
CA LEU A 18 -50.13 -4.67 -34.63
C LEU A 18 -51.49 -4.92 -33.94
N PRO A 19 -51.91 -4.07 -33.00
CA PRO A 19 -53.22 -4.17 -32.38
C PRO A 19 -54.34 -3.84 -33.39
N GLU A 20 -55.56 -4.34 -33.13
CA GLU A 20 -56.72 -4.05 -33.99
C GLU A 20 -57.03 -2.55 -34.15
N SER A 21 -56.61 -1.72 -33.18
CA SER A 21 -56.71 -0.27 -33.22
C SER A 21 -55.80 0.41 -34.26
N LEU A 22 -54.82 -0.31 -34.82
CA LEU A 22 -53.87 0.17 -35.83
C LEU A 22 -53.83 -0.79 -37.04
N PRO A 23 -54.89 -0.82 -37.88
CA PRO A 23 -54.91 -1.71 -39.02
C PRO A 23 -53.85 -1.32 -40.06
N ALA A 24 -53.11 -2.31 -40.58
CA ALA A 24 -52.02 -2.07 -41.53
C ALA A 24 -52.44 -1.26 -42.78
N SER A 25 -53.72 -1.32 -43.17
CA SER A 25 -54.27 -0.57 -44.31
C SER A 25 -54.41 0.93 -44.08
N SER A 26 -54.42 1.41 -42.84
CA SER A 26 -54.52 2.84 -42.52
C SER A 26 -53.17 3.52 -42.31
N LEU A 27 -52.06 2.78 -42.41
CA LEU A 27 -50.72 3.27 -42.15
C LEU A 27 -50.12 3.93 -43.39
N SER A 28 -49.48 5.09 -43.23
CA SER A 28 -48.69 5.69 -44.30
C SER A 28 -47.46 4.84 -44.64
N GLU A 29 -46.89 5.03 -45.84
CA GLU A 29 -45.64 4.34 -46.21
C GLU A 29 -44.46 4.73 -45.29
N GLN A 30 -44.48 5.93 -44.72
CA GLN A 30 -43.52 6.36 -43.70
C GLN A 30 -43.71 5.57 -42.40
N ALA A 31 -44.95 5.47 -41.90
CA ALA A 31 -45.27 4.67 -40.72
C ALA A 31 -44.85 3.22 -40.89
N LYS A 32 -45.20 2.61 -42.02
CA LYS A 32 -44.76 1.27 -42.39
C LYS A 32 -43.23 1.13 -42.34
N SER A 33 -42.50 2.08 -42.90
CA SER A 33 -41.04 2.02 -42.94
C SER A 33 -40.43 2.10 -41.54
N VAL A 34 -40.90 3.03 -40.70
CA VAL A 34 -40.37 3.21 -39.33
C VAL A 34 -40.72 2.01 -38.44
N LEU A 35 -41.95 1.50 -38.52
CA LEU A 35 -42.39 0.32 -37.77
C LEU A 35 -41.67 -0.97 -38.22
N THR A 36 -41.23 -1.04 -39.48
CA THR A 36 -40.37 -2.13 -39.97
C THR A 36 -38.94 -2.00 -39.45
N PHE A 37 -38.47 -0.76 -39.28
CA PHE A 37 -37.10 -0.46 -38.86
C PHE A 37 -36.88 -0.62 -37.35
N SER A 38 -37.81 -0.17 -36.51
CA SER A 38 -37.64 -0.12 -35.05
C SER A 38 -38.74 -0.88 -34.32
N ASP A 39 -38.33 -1.94 -33.62
CA ASP A 39 -39.20 -2.71 -32.73
C ASP A 39 -39.61 -1.84 -31.52
N PHE A 40 -38.72 -0.99 -31.02
CA PHE A 40 -39.02 -0.01 -29.96
C PHE A 40 -40.18 0.93 -30.32
N VAL A 41 -40.17 1.50 -31.54
CA VAL A 41 -41.27 2.37 -32.01
C VAL A 41 -42.54 1.55 -32.18
N GLN A 42 -42.45 0.35 -32.73
CA GLN A 42 -43.58 -0.55 -32.94
C GLN A 42 -44.29 -0.90 -31.64
N GLU A 43 -43.55 -1.33 -30.62
CA GLU A 43 -44.10 -1.65 -29.29
C GLU A 43 -44.70 -0.40 -28.61
N SER A 44 -44.00 0.73 -28.69
CA SER A 44 -44.43 1.97 -28.05
C SER A 44 -45.73 2.53 -28.62
N VAL A 45 -45.87 2.51 -29.95
CA VAL A 45 -47.07 2.94 -30.67
C VAL A 45 -48.20 1.92 -30.52
N SER A 46 -47.90 0.62 -30.47
CA SER A 46 -48.91 -0.41 -30.20
C SER A 46 -49.55 -0.23 -28.81
N ALA A 47 -48.74 0.15 -27.82
CA ALA A 47 -49.25 0.48 -26.48
C ALA A 47 -49.95 1.85 -26.42
N ASN A 48 -49.63 2.79 -27.31
CA ASN A 48 -50.19 4.14 -27.36
C ASN A 48 -50.54 4.58 -28.80
N PRO A 49 -51.62 4.05 -29.39
CA PRO A 49 -51.94 4.28 -30.81
C PRO A 49 -52.06 5.74 -31.23
N ASP A 50 -52.54 6.61 -30.33
CA ASP A 50 -52.71 8.04 -30.58
C ASP A 50 -51.38 8.75 -30.92
N TRP A 51 -50.24 8.19 -30.50
CA TRP A 51 -48.93 8.78 -30.79
C TRP A 51 -48.61 8.75 -32.29
N LEU A 52 -49.06 7.73 -33.01
CA LEU A 52 -48.86 7.64 -34.45
C LEU A 52 -49.64 8.71 -35.21
N ALA A 53 -50.92 8.88 -34.87
CA ALA A 53 -51.74 9.94 -35.43
C ALA A 53 -51.15 11.33 -35.13
N ALA A 54 -50.57 11.53 -33.95
CA ALA A 54 -49.88 12.77 -33.58
C ALA A 54 -48.57 12.98 -34.37
N LEU A 55 -47.81 11.91 -34.67
CA LEU A 55 -46.59 11.97 -35.49
C LEU A 55 -46.90 12.33 -36.95
N GLU A 56 -47.96 11.77 -37.51
CA GLU A 56 -48.33 12.04 -38.91
C GLU A 56 -48.98 13.42 -39.08
N SER A 57 -49.76 13.88 -38.10
CA SER A 57 -50.38 15.22 -38.12
C SER A 57 -49.40 16.35 -37.80
N ALA A 58 -48.41 16.09 -36.93
CA ALA A 58 -47.36 17.03 -36.57
C ALA A 58 -45.99 16.33 -36.54
N PRO A 59 -45.33 16.17 -37.71
CA PRO A 59 -44.00 15.56 -37.80
C PRO A 59 -42.95 16.29 -36.96
N PRO A 60 -41.98 15.57 -36.37
CA PRO A 60 -40.96 16.16 -35.52
C PRO A 60 -40.05 17.11 -36.32
N GLN A 61 -39.76 18.28 -35.73
CA GLN A 61 -38.90 19.33 -36.30
C GLN A 61 -37.60 19.45 -35.49
N ALA A 62 -36.55 20.00 -36.12
CA ALA A 62 -35.22 20.07 -35.51
C ALA A 62 -35.20 20.83 -34.17
N ASP A 63 -35.95 21.93 -34.05
CA ASP A 63 -35.99 22.80 -32.89
C ASP A 63 -37.08 22.44 -31.85
N GLU A 64 -37.74 21.29 -32.01
CA GLU A 64 -38.81 20.83 -31.12
C GLU A 64 -38.38 20.69 -29.66
N TRP A 65 -37.09 20.45 -29.40
CA TRP A 65 -36.52 20.37 -28.05
C TRP A 65 -36.77 21.61 -27.20
N ARG A 66 -36.96 22.78 -27.82
CA ARG A 66 -37.32 24.03 -27.14
C ARG A 66 -38.66 23.95 -26.42
N HIS A 67 -39.52 23.01 -26.81
CA HIS A 67 -40.85 22.83 -26.22
C HIS A 67 -40.90 21.75 -25.14
N TYR A 68 -39.87 20.92 -25.00
CA TYR A 68 -39.88 19.77 -24.09
C TYR A 68 -40.17 20.15 -22.64
N ALA A 69 -39.52 21.20 -22.13
CA ALA A 69 -39.75 21.70 -20.78
C ALA A 69 -41.23 22.12 -20.58
N GLY A 70 -41.80 22.88 -21.51
CA GLY A 70 -43.20 23.32 -21.43
C GLY A 70 -44.20 22.15 -21.47
N TRP A 71 -43.94 21.16 -22.34
CA TRP A 71 -44.77 19.96 -22.42
C TRP A 71 -44.69 19.12 -21.15
N LEU A 72 -43.49 18.93 -20.60
CA LEU A 72 -43.31 18.17 -19.36
C LEU A 72 -43.95 18.89 -18.17
N GLN A 73 -43.78 20.21 -18.05
CA GLN A 73 -44.43 20.99 -16.98
C GLN A 73 -45.96 20.88 -17.03
N THR A 74 -46.54 20.88 -18.23
CA THR A 74 -47.98 20.65 -18.40
C THR A 74 -48.39 19.26 -17.90
N ALA A 75 -47.58 18.23 -18.18
CA ALA A 75 -47.83 16.87 -17.70
C ALA A 75 -47.61 16.70 -16.18
N LEU A 76 -46.76 17.53 -15.57
CA LEU A 76 -46.44 17.49 -14.14
C LEU A 76 -47.38 18.34 -13.26
N ALA A 77 -48.22 19.20 -13.86
CA ALA A 77 -49.04 20.17 -13.13
C ALA A 77 -49.95 19.53 -12.05
N GLU A 78 -50.50 18.35 -12.33
CA GLU A 78 -51.43 17.62 -11.43
C GLU A 78 -50.73 16.50 -10.63
N VAL A 79 -49.40 16.43 -10.64
CA VAL A 79 -48.65 15.36 -9.97
C VAL A 79 -48.45 15.67 -8.49
N ALA A 80 -49.09 14.88 -7.63
CA ALA A 80 -49.09 15.07 -6.17
C ALA A 80 -48.14 14.13 -5.40
N ASP A 81 -47.69 13.03 -6.01
CA ASP A 81 -46.91 11.98 -5.35
C ASP A 81 -45.76 11.42 -6.22
N GLU A 82 -44.75 10.82 -5.56
CA GLU A 82 -43.54 10.31 -6.20
C GLU A 82 -43.82 9.14 -7.18
N PRO A 83 -44.68 8.14 -6.88
CA PRO A 83 -45.08 7.14 -7.87
C PRO A 83 -45.67 7.74 -9.15
N THR A 84 -46.54 8.74 -9.04
CA THR A 84 -47.11 9.42 -10.21
C THR A 84 -46.05 10.22 -10.97
N LEU A 85 -45.11 10.89 -10.28
CA LEU A 85 -43.96 11.53 -10.92
C LEU A 85 -43.16 10.51 -11.75
N MET A 86 -42.80 9.38 -11.15
CA MET A 86 -42.03 8.32 -11.81
C MET A 86 -42.71 7.83 -13.09
N ARG A 87 -44.03 7.64 -13.06
CA ARG A 87 -44.82 7.25 -14.24
C ARG A 87 -44.79 8.33 -15.33
N VAL A 88 -45.05 9.59 -14.99
CA VAL A 88 -45.09 10.69 -15.96
C VAL A 88 -43.73 10.89 -16.64
N LEU A 89 -42.62 10.84 -15.90
CA LEU A 89 -41.27 10.96 -16.46
C LEU A 89 -40.97 9.85 -17.48
N ARG A 90 -41.35 8.61 -17.18
CA ARG A 90 -41.14 7.45 -18.07
C ARG A 90 -41.98 7.54 -19.34
N GLN A 91 -43.26 7.88 -19.20
CA GLN A 91 -44.17 8.06 -20.33
C GLN A 91 -43.71 9.21 -21.23
N PHE A 92 -43.25 10.33 -20.63
CA PHE A 92 -42.72 11.45 -21.38
C PHE A 92 -41.43 11.09 -22.13
N ARG A 93 -40.46 10.46 -21.47
CA ARG A 93 -39.22 9.98 -22.10
C ARG A 93 -39.54 9.09 -23.29
N ARG A 94 -40.37 8.07 -23.10
CA ARG A 94 -40.75 7.13 -24.17
C ARG A 94 -41.42 7.84 -25.34
N ARG A 95 -42.38 8.73 -25.06
CA ARG A 95 -43.07 9.50 -26.10
C ARG A 95 -42.11 10.33 -26.94
N VAL A 96 -41.19 11.06 -26.32
CA VAL A 96 -40.22 11.89 -27.05
C VAL A 96 -39.17 11.04 -27.77
N MET A 97 -38.72 9.92 -27.19
CA MET A 97 -37.82 8.97 -27.88
C MET A 97 -38.43 8.37 -29.13
N VAL A 98 -39.73 8.07 -29.12
CA VAL A 98 -40.44 7.63 -30.34
C VAL A 98 -40.40 8.71 -31.41
N ARG A 99 -40.59 10.00 -31.04
CA ARG A 99 -40.49 11.12 -32.00
C ARG A 99 -39.09 11.28 -32.56
N ILE A 100 -38.06 11.10 -31.72
CA ILE A 100 -36.66 11.19 -32.14
C ILE A 100 -36.28 10.02 -33.04
N ALA A 101 -36.65 8.78 -32.69
CA ALA A 101 -36.43 7.60 -33.53
C ALA A 101 -37.11 7.74 -34.89
N TRP A 102 -38.33 8.28 -34.91
CA TRP A 102 -39.07 8.59 -36.13
C TRP A 102 -38.32 9.59 -37.02
N ALA A 103 -37.88 10.71 -36.44
CA ALA A 103 -37.13 11.74 -37.15
C ALA A 103 -35.82 11.19 -37.73
N GLN A 104 -35.11 10.37 -36.96
CA GLN A 104 -33.82 9.80 -37.34
C GLN A 104 -33.96 8.73 -38.45
N ALA A 105 -34.89 7.78 -38.30
CA ALA A 105 -35.13 6.72 -39.28
C ALA A 105 -35.58 7.28 -40.65
N LEU A 106 -36.34 8.37 -40.64
CA LEU A 106 -36.80 9.05 -41.86
C LEU A 106 -35.85 10.17 -42.33
N GLU A 107 -34.80 10.47 -41.57
CA GLU A 107 -33.84 11.55 -41.86
C GLU A 107 -34.54 12.91 -42.05
N LEU A 108 -35.51 13.21 -41.18
CA LEU A 108 -36.26 14.48 -41.21
C LEU A 108 -35.46 15.65 -40.65
N VAL A 109 -34.47 15.36 -39.81
CA VAL A 109 -33.58 16.33 -39.17
C VAL A 109 -32.13 15.84 -39.27
N SER A 110 -31.18 16.76 -39.12
CA SER A 110 -29.76 16.38 -39.09
C SER A 110 -29.41 15.55 -37.86
N GLU A 111 -28.32 14.78 -37.94
CA GLU A 111 -27.81 14.05 -36.78
C GLU A 111 -27.44 15.00 -35.64
N GLU A 112 -26.87 16.17 -35.93
CA GLU A 112 -26.59 17.21 -34.93
C GLU A 112 -27.85 17.64 -34.16
N SER A 113 -28.97 17.79 -34.86
CA SER A 113 -30.25 18.12 -34.23
C SER A 113 -30.77 16.96 -33.37
N THR A 114 -30.56 15.72 -33.82
CA THR A 114 -30.92 14.51 -33.05
C THR A 114 -30.11 14.43 -31.75
N LEU A 115 -28.80 14.65 -31.81
CA LEU A 115 -27.93 14.70 -30.63
C LEU A 115 -28.36 15.77 -29.62
N GLN A 116 -28.72 16.96 -30.12
CA GLN A 116 -29.26 18.03 -29.30
C GLN A 116 -30.59 17.62 -28.65
N GLN A 117 -31.53 17.06 -29.42
CA GLN A 117 -32.83 16.62 -28.91
C GLN A 117 -32.70 15.54 -27.82
N LEU A 118 -31.82 14.54 -28.03
CA LEU A 118 -31.52 13.50 -27.05
C LEU A 118 -30.98 14.09 -25.73
N SER A 119 -30.04 15.03 -25.84
CA SER A 119 -29.39 15.66 -24.69
C SER A 119 -30.34 16.57 -23.92
N GLU A 120 -31.16 17.36 -24.62
CA GLU A 120 -32.13 18.26 -24.01
C GLU A 120 -33.29 17.51 -23.37
N LEU A 121 -33.71 16.37 -23.94
CA LEU A 121 -34.69 15.50 -23.29
C LEU A 121 -34.16 15.00 -21.94
N ALA A 122 -32.94 14.48 -21.91
CA ALA A 122 -32.31 14.00 -20.68
C ALA A 122 -32.20 15.11 -19.64
N GLN A 123 -31.68 16.27 -20.04
CA GLN A 123 -31.60 17.44 -19.16
C GLN A 123 -32.99 17.85 -18.62
N THR A 124 -33.99 17.96 -19.49
CA THR A 124 -35.35 18.36 -19.11
C THR A 124 -35.93 17.42 -18.05
N LEU A 125 -35.74 16.11 -18.22
CA LEU A 125 -36.21 15.10 -17.27
C LEU A 125 -35.45 15.13 -15.94
N ILE A 126 -34.12 15.26 -15.98
CA ILE A 126 -33.26 15.36 -14.79
C ILE A 126 -33.65 16.59 -13.95
N VAL A 127 -33.77 17.75 -14.60
CA VAL A 127 -34.09 19.02 -13.95
C VAL A 127 -35.49 19.00 -13.36
N ALA A 128 -36.49 18.55 -14.12
CA ALA A 128 -37.86 18.45 -13.63
C ALA A 128 -37.99 17.47 -12.44
N ALA A 129 -37.31 16.33 -12.50
CA ALA A 129 -37.27 15.37 -11.39
C ALA A 129 -36.59 15.97 -10.15
N ARG A 130 -35.45 16.63 -10.32
CA ARG A 130 -34.73 17.34 -9.24
C ARG A 130 -35.62 18.37 -8.58
N ASP A 131 -36.26 19.24 -9.36
CA ASP A 131 -37.03 20.37 -8.84
C ASP A 131 -38.28 19.90 -8.07
N TRP A 132 -38.98 18.90 -8.62
CA TRP A 132 -40.13 18.31 -7.95
C TRP A 132 -39.71 17.62 -6.63
N LEU A 133 -38.65 16.81 -6.66
CA LEU A 133 -38.16 16.09 -5.48
C LEU A 133 -37.57 17.03 -4.43
N TYR A 134 -36.88 18.09 -4.83
CA TYR A 134 -36.39 19.11 -3.92
C TYR A 134 -37.56 19.76 -3.18
N ALA A 135 -38.61 20.18 -3.89
CA ALA A 135 -39.81 20.75 -3.28
C ALA A 135 -40.51 19.76 -2.32
N ALA A 136 -40.59 18.48 -2.69
CA ALA A 136 -41.16 17.44 -1.83
C ALA A 136 -40.32 17.19 -0.56
N CYS A 137 -39.00 17.06 -0.69
CA CYS A 137 -38.08 16.88 0.43
C CYS A 137 -38.08 18.10 1.36
N CYS A 138 -38.15 19.32 0.84
CA CYS A 138 -38.26 20.54 1.65
C CYS A 138 -39.54 20.57 2.49
N LYS A 139 -40.68 20.12 1.94
CA LYS A 139 -41.94 19.98 2.71
C LYS A 139 -41.83 18.93 3.81
N GLU A 140 -41.08 17.86 3.57
CA GLU A 140 -40.95 16.72 4.49
C GLU A 140 -39.94 16.97 5.62
N TRP A 141 -38.78 17.52 5.28
CA TRP A 141 -37.59 17.61 6.16
C TRP A 141 -37.14 19.03 6.47
N GLY A 142 -37.81 20.05 5.92
CA GLY A 142 -37.37 21.45 5.96
C GLY A 142 -36.43 21.79 4.81
N THR A 143 -36.25 23.09 4.57
CA THR A 143 -35.41 23.61 3.50
C THR A 143 -33.95 23.64 3.94
N PRO A 144 -33.00 23.02 3.22
CA PRO A 144 -31.58 23.10 3.55
C PRO A 144 -31.09 24.55 3.39
N CYS A 145 -30.44 25.08 4.41
CA CYS A 145 -29.94 26.45 4.44
C CYS A 145 -28.46 26.49 4.84
N SER A 146 -27.74 27.52 4.42
CA SER A 146 -26.44 27.88 5.02
C SER A 146 -26.61 28.36 6.46
N GLU A 147 -25.50 28.63 7.15
CA GLU A 147 -25.54 29.22 8.50
C GLU A 147 -26.33 30.54 8.54
N ASP A 148 -26.20 31.37 7.49
CA ASP A 148 -26.92 32.65 7.35
C ASP A 148 -28.41 32.48 6.97
N GLY A 149 -28.89 31.25 6.76
CA GLY A 149 -30.28 30.97 6.41
C GLY A 149 -30.60 31.06 4.93
N VAL A 150 -29.59 31.13 4.06
CA VAL A 150 -29.78 31.16 2.60
C VAL A 150 -30.08 29.75 2.10
N PRO A 151 -31.20 29.50 1.39
CA PRO A 151 -31.52 28.18 0.85
C PRO A 151 -30.45 27.63 -0.09
N GLN A 152 -30.10 26.36 0.07
CA GLN A 152 -29.05 25.69 -0.70
C GLN A 152 -29.65 24.78 -1.79
N PRO A 153 -29.30 24.94 -3.07
CA PRO A 153 -29.78 24.07 -4.15
C PRO A 153 -28.94 22.80 -4.30
N LEU A 154 -29.53 21.78 -4.94
CA LEU A 154 -28.77 20.64 -5.47
C LEU A 154 -28.30 20.98 -6.90
N LEU A 155 -26.99 21.05 -7.11
CA LEU A 155 -26.39 21.17 -8.43
C LEU A 155 -26.06 19.78 -8.99
N ILE A 156 -26.27 19.63 -10.30
CA ILE A 156 -26.03 18.39 -11.02
C ILE A 156 -25.12 18.71 -12.20
N LEU A 157 -23.94 18.11 -12.24
CA LEU A 157 -23.08 18.09 -13.42
C LEU A 157 -23.43 16.84 -14.23
N GLY A 158 -23.84 17.01 -15.49
CA GLY A 158 -23.80 15.92 -16.45
C GLY A 158 -22.42 15.82 -17.07
N MET A 159 -21.95 14.58 -17.15
CA MET A 159 -20.62 14.24 -17.61
C MET A 159 -20.66 13.62 -19.01
N GLY A 160 -19.49 13.42 -19.61
CA GLY A 160 -19.34 12.73 -20.89
C GLY A 160 -20.23 13.29 -22.00
N LYS A 161 -20.95 12.41 -22.68
CA LYS A 161 -21.84 12.76 -23.81
C LYS A 161 -23.00 13.67 -23.41
N LEU A 162 -23.56 13.47 -22.20
CA LEU A 162 -24.64 14.33 -21.69
C LEU A 162 -24.16 15.76 -21.49
N GLY A 163 -22.99 15.92 -20.85
CA GLY A 163 -22.40 17.22 -20.62
C GLY A 163 -21.93 17.93 -21.89
N GLY A 164 -21.49 17.15 -22.89
CA GLY A 164 -21.16 17.63 -24.24
C GLY A 164 -22.35 17.97 -25.14
N CYS A 165 -23.60 17.82 -24.67
CA CYS A 165 -24.82 17.96 -25.50
C CYS A 165 -24.80 17.04 -26.74
N GLU A 166 -24.28 15.84 -26.56
CA GLU A 166 -24.10 14.86 -27.61
C GLU A 166 -24.45 13.46 -27.09
N LEU A 167 -25.57 13.30 -26.40
CA LEU A 167 -26.07 12.03 -25.87
C LEU A 167 -26.39 11.02 -26.99
N ASN A 168 -26.16 9.72 -26.74
CA ASN A 168 -26.62 8.65 -27.64
C ASN A 168 -28.11 8.34 -27.39
N PHE A 169 -28.74 7.61 -28.31
CA PHE A 169 -30.15 7.23 -28.22
C PHE A 169 -30.45 6.41 -26.95
N SER A 170 -29.64 5.38 -26.69
CA SER A 170 -29.68 4.56 -25.49
C SER A 170 -28.34 4.66 -24.76
N SER A 171 -28.28 5.55 -23.77
CA SER A 171 -27.08 5.83 -22.97
C SER A 171 -27.42 5.93 -21.50
N ASP A 172 -26.46 5.54 -20.67
CA ASP A 172 -26.43 5.94 -19.27
C ASP A 172 -26.21 7.46 -19.18
N ILE A 173 -26.69 8.06 -18.09
CA ILE A 173 -26.41 9.44 -17.73
C ILE A 173 -25.41 9.47 -16.58
N ASP A 174 -24.20 9.90 -16.90
CA ASP A 174 -23.12 10.07 -15.92
C ASP A 174 -23.31 11.39 -15.17
N LEU A 175 -23.52 11.33 -13.85
CA LEU A 175 -23.83 12.52 -13.03
C LEU A 175 -22.86 12.69 -11.84
N ILE A 176 -22.61 13.95 -11.49
CA ILE A 176 -21.99 14.35 -10.21
C ILE A 176 -22.92 15.32 -9.51
N PHE A 177 -23.20 15.06 -8.23
CA PHE A 177 -24.04 15.91 -7.40
C PHE A 177 -23.19 16.75 -6.45
N ALA A 178 -23.53 18.03 -6.34
CA ALA A 178 -22.87 18.95 -5.42
C ALA A 178 -23.87 19.93 -4.81
N TRP A 179 -23.55 20.47 -3.63
CA TRP A 179 -24.24 21.63 -3.06
C TRP A 179 -23.21 22.68 -2.59
N PRO A 180 -23.61 23.96 -2.44
CA PRO A 180 -22.64 25.01 -2.15
C PRO A 180 -22.11 24.95 -0.71
N GLU A 181 -22.97 25.23 0.27
CA GLU A 181 -22.52 25.46 1.66
C GLU A 181 -23.08 24.43 2.65
N ASN A 182 -22.26 24.09 3.65
CA ASN A 182 -22.71 23.30 4.79
C ASN A 182 -23.72 24.09 5.65
N GLY A 183 -24.51 23.37 6.43
CA GLY A 183 -25.56 23.96 7.26
C GLY A 183 -26.64 22.94 7.61
N THR A 184 -27.82 23.43 7.99
CA THR A 184 -28.94 22.59 8.44
C THR A 184 -30.26 22.99 7.81
N THR A 185 -31.22 22.06 7.82
CA THR A 185 -32.58 22.31 7.32
C THR A 185 -33.38 23.18 8.30
N ARG A 186 -34.17 24.12 7.76
CA ARG A 186 -35.09 25.00 8.50
C ARG A 186 -36.55 24.76 8.12
N GLY A 187 -37.46 24.88 9.08
CA GLY A 187 -38.91 24.74 8.86
C GLY A 187 -39.45 23.31 8.78
N GLY A 188 -38.59 22.29 8.99
CA GLY A 188 -38.99 20.89 9.12
C GLY A 188 -39.35 20.50 10.56
N ARG A 189 -39.86 19.28 10.76
CA ARG A 189 -40.15 18.74 12.12
C ARG A 189 -38.90 18.59 13.00
N ARG A 190 -37.73 18.40 12.38
CA ARG A 190 -36.41 18.27 13.01
C ARG A 190 -35.36 18.84 12.06
N GLU A 191 -34.33 19.47 12.60
CA GLU A 191 -33.15 19.90 11.84
C GLU A 191 -32.34 18.68 11.36
N LEU A 192 -32.04 18.66 10.06
CA LEU A 192 -31.13 17.72 9.43
C LEU A 192 -29.90 18.46 8.92
N ASP A 193 -28.75 17.80 8.96
CA ASP A 193 -27.55 18.28 8.30
C ASP A 193 -27.72 18.31 6.77
N ASN A 194 -27.20 19.34 6.10
CA ASN A 194 -27.32 19.50 4.64
C ASN A 194 -26.77 18.29 3.88
N ALA A 195 -25.64 17.70 4.30
CA ALA A 195 -25.09 16.52 3.65
C ALA A 195 -26.05 15.32 3.73
N GLN A 196 -26.75 15.16 4.86
CA GLN A 196 -27.78 14.14 5.01
C GLN A 196 -29.01 14.42 4.13
N PHE A 197 -29.47 15.68 4.07
CA PHE A 197 -30.58 16.09 3.21
C PHE A 197 -30.27 15.78 1.74
N PHE A 198 -29.13 16.26 1.23
CA PHE A 198 -28.75 16.09 -0.17
C PHE A 198 -28.44 14.64 -0.54
N THR A 199 -27.87 13.86 0.38
CA THR A 199 -27.68 12.41 0.16
C THR A 199 -29.03 11.71 -0.07
N ARG A 200 -30.03 12.00 0.77
CA ARG A 200 -31.37 11.40 0.63
C ARG A 200 -32.10 11.90 -0.62
N LEU A 201 -32.00 13.20 -0.93
CA LEU A 201 -32.54 13.77 -2.16
C LEU A 201 -31.90 13.11 -3.40
N GLY A 202 -30.56 12.97 -3.41
CA GLY A 202 -29.83 12.31 -4.50
C GLY A 202 -30.25 10.85 -4.69
N GLN A 203 -30.45 10.10 -3.60
CA GLN A 203 -30.97 8.73 -3.67
C GLN A 203 -32.38 8.66 -4.27
N ARG A 204 -33.28 9.57 -3.88
CA ARG A 204 -34.64 9.66 -4.45
C ARG A 204 -34.61 10.06 -5.93
N LEU A 205 -33.70 10.96 -6.30
CA LEU A 205 -33.53 11.38 -7.69
C LEU A 205 -33.04 10.24 -8.58
N ILE A 206 -32.00 9.51 -8.15
CA ILE A 206 -31.51 8.32 -8.86
C ILE A 206 -32.64 7.30 -9.01
N LYS A 207 -33.37 7.01 -7.93
CA LYS A 207 -34.52 6.10 -7.97
C LYS A 207 -35.59 6.56 -8.97
N ALA A 208 -35.94 7.85 -8.99
CA ALA A 208 -36.96 8.37 -9.88
C ALA A 208 -36.57 8.22 -11.36
N LEU A 209 -35.29 8.36 -11.68
CA LEU A 209 -34.75 8.27 -13.04
C LEU A 209 -34.47 6.81 -13.48
N ASP A 210 -33.85 6.01 -12.63
CA ASP A 210 -33.26 4.71 -13.00
C ASP A 210 -34.20 3.53 -12.74
N GLN A 211 -34.90 3.51 -11.61
CA GLN A 211 -35.59 2.31 -11.13
C GLN A 211 -36.56 1.73 -12.17
N PRO A 212 -36.41 0.47 -12.61
CA PRO A 212 -37.39 -0.16 -13.48
C PRO A 212 -38.76 -0.29 -12.81
N THR A 213 -39.81 0.17 -13.48
CA THR A 213 -41.23 -0.01 -13.08
C THR A 213 -42.03 -0.64 -14.22
N GLN A 214 -43.33 -0.85 -14.03
CA GLN A 214 -44.25 -1.27 -15.10
C GLN A 214 -44.25 -0.30 -16.31
N ASP A 215 -43.89 0.97 -16.10
CA ASP A 215 -43.76 1.99 -17.15
C ASP A 215 -42.33 2.06 -17.72
N GLY A 216 -41.43 1.16 -17.33
CA GLY A 216 -40.01 1.14 -17.72
C GLY A 216 -39.12 1.99 -16.80
N PHE A 217 -38.12 2.65 -17.37
CA PHE A 217 -37.20 3.58 -16.68
C PHE A 217 -37.01 4.86 -17.51
N VAL A 218 -36.44 5.90 -16.92
CA VAL A 218 -36.15 7.16 -17.62
C VAL A 218 -34.76 7.07 -18.25
N TYR A 219 -33.72 6.97 -17.42
CA TYR A 219 -32.34 6.72 -17.82
C TYR A 219 -31.64 5.94 -16.71
N ARG A 220 -30.72 5.06 -17.10
CA ARG A 220 -29.77 4.44 -16.16
C ARG A 220 -28.81 5.53 -15.68
N VAL A 221 -28.57 5.61 -14.37
CA VAL A 221 -27.74 6.66 -13.77
C VAL A 221 -26.42 6.08 -13.30
N ASP A 222 -25.30 6.61 -13.81
CA ASP A 222 -23.97 6.25 -13.34
C ASP A 222 -23.37 7.41 -12.52
N MET A 223 -22.96 7.09 -11.28
CA MET A 223 -22.38 8.04 -10.33
C MET A 223 -20.88 7.80 -10.11
N ARG A 224 -20.24 6.87 -10.84
CA ARG A 224 -18.86 6.42 -10.59
C ARG A 224 -17.80 7.48 -10.88
N LEU A 225 -18.12 8.47 -11.72
CA LEU A 225 -17.21 9.58 -12.03
C LEU A 225 -17.12 10.64 -10.92
N ARG A 226 -17.88 10.51 -9.83
CA ARG A 226 -17.79 11.42 -8.69
C ARG A 226 -16.47 11.24 -7.92
N PRO A 227 -16.00 12.27 -7.19
CA PRO A 227 -14.85 12.16 -6.30
C PRO A 227 -14.88 10.90 -5.42
N PHE A 228 -13.74 10.21 -5.32
CA PHE A 228 -13.55 8.93 -4.61
C PHE A 228 -14.33 7.71 -5.17
N GLY A 229 -14.99 7.85 -6.33
CA GLY A 229 -15.71 6.77 -7.00
C GLY A 229 -16.80 6.15 -6.13
N ASP A 230 -17.01 4.83 -6.25
CA ASP A 230 -18.08 4.11 -5.53
C ASP A 230 -17.96 4.14 -4.01
N SER A 231 -16.74 4.28 -3.49
CA SER A 231 -16.46 4.38 -2.05
C SER A 231 -16.70 5.78 -1.48
N GLY A 232 -16.90 6.78 -2.33
CA GLY A 232 -17.11 8.17 -1.95
C GLY A 232 -18.54 8.53 -1.57
N PRO A 233 -18.74 9.66 -0.87
CA PRO A 233 -20.07 10.20 -0.62
C PRO A 233 -20.81 10.45 -1.95
N LEU A 234 -22.13 10.28 -1.94
CA LEU A 234 -22.95 10.43 -3.14
C LEU A 234 -23.00 11.88 -3.65
N VAL A 235 -22.93 12.83 -2.72
CA VAL A 235 -22.99 14.27 -2.97
C VAL A 235 -21.89 14.93 -2.15
N LEU A 236 -21.23 15.96 -2.69
CA LEU A 236 -20.18 16.72 -1.99
C LEU A 236 -20.54 18.20 -1.87
N SER A 237 -20.06 18.86 -0.81
CA SER A 237 -20.06 20.32 -0.75
C SER A 237 -19.04 20.89 -1.73
N PHE A 238 -19.17 22.17 -2.09
CA PHE A 238 -18.21 22.86 -2.94
C PHE A 238 -16.80 22.82 -2.34
N ALA A 239 -16.66 23.08 -1.04
CA ALA A 239 -15.36 22.99 -0.36
C ALA A 239 -14.72 21.60 -0.50
N ALA A 240 -15.48 20.53 -0.24
CA ALA A 240 -14.94 19.17 -0.36
C ALA A 240 -14.59 18.79 -1.81
N LEU A 241 -15.34 19.33 -2.77
CA LEU A 241 -15.10 19.12 -4.19
C LEU A 241 -13.85 19.89 -4.68
N GLU A 242 -13.64 21.11 -4.18
CA GLU A 242 -12.44 21.93 -4.43
C GLU A 242 -11.19 21.23 -3.90
N ASP A 243 -11.19 20.85 -2.62
CA ASP A 243 -10.09 20.16 -1.96
C ASP A 243 -9.69 18.90 -2.75
N TYR A 244 -10.67 18.10 -3.16
CA TYR A 244 -10.43 16.88 -3.93
C TYR A 244 -9.71 17.15 -5.25
N TYR A 245 -10.24 18.04 -6.10
CA TYR A 245 -9.67 18.27 -7.42
C TYR A 245 -8.35 19.03 -7.36
N GLN A 246 -8.15 19.88 -6.34
CA GLN A 246 -6.90 20.60 -6.13
C GLN A 246 -5.76 19.68 -5.64
N GLU A 247 -6.05 18.79 -4.68
CA GLU A 247 -5.02 17.97 -4.04
C GLU A 247 -4.81 16.60 -4.70
N GLN A 248 -5.88 15.98 -5.20
CA GLN A 248 -5.89 14.57 -5.63
C GLN A 248 -6.23 14.38 -7.11
N GLY A 249 -6.74 15.42 -7.77
CA GLY A 249 -7.28 15.34 -9.12
C GLY A 249 -6.24 14.93 -10.19
N ARG A 250 -6.53 13.84 -10.89
CA ARG A 250 -5.66 13.20 -11.89
C ARG A 250 -5.95 13.69 -13.30
N ASP A 251 -5.04 13.40 -14.24
CA ASP A 251 -5.18 13.86 -15.62
C ASP A 251 -6.33 13.20 -16.40
N TRP A 252 -6.67 11.94 -16.08
CA TRP A 252 -7.87 11.32 -16.65
C TRP A 252 -9.16 11.95 -16.09
N GLU A 253 -9.14 12.47 -14.84
CA GLU A 253 -10.28 13.21 -14.28
C GLU A 253 -10.40 14.58 -14.96
N ARG A 254 -9.28 15.23 -15.27
CA ARG A 254 -9.28 16.44 -16.12
C ARG A 254 -9.90 16.14 -17.47
N TYR A 255 -9.51 15.02 -18.10
CA TYR A 255 -10.11 14.56 -19.36
C TYR A 255 -11.63 14.40 -19.23
N ALA A 256 -12.14 13.73 -18.19
CA ALA A 256 -13.57 13.61 -17.97
C ALA A 256 -14.27 14.96 -17.73
N MET A 257 -13.64 15.84 -16.94
CA MET A 257 -14.19 17.14 -16.54
C MET A 257 -14.23 18.17 -17.67
N VAL A 258 -13.52 17.96 -18.80
CA VAL A 258 -13.70 18.77 -20.02
C VAL A 258 -15.17 18.78 -20.47
N LYS A 259 -15.88 17.67 -20.23
CA LYS A 259 -17.28 17.51 -20.62
C LYS A 259 -18.27 17.94 -19.54
N ALA A 260 -17.83 18.26 -18.33
CA ALA A 260 -18.72 18.58 -17.21
C ALA A 260 -19.59 19.80 -17.52
N ARG A 261 -20.91 19.65 -17.40
CA ARG A 261 -21.88 20.73 -17.62
C ARG A 261 -22.97 20.73 -16.56
N ILE A 262 -23.22 21.89 -15.97
CA ILE A 262 -24.31 22.07 -15.00
C ILE A 262 -25.66 21.93 -15.73
N MET A 263 -26.56 21.14 -15.14
CA MET A 263 -27.91 20.91 -15.64
C MET A 263 -28.91 21.89 -15.03
N GLY A 264 -29.79 22.43 -15.87
CA GLY A 264 -30.81 23.41 -15.47
C GLY A 264 -30.33 24.84 -15.68
N ASP A 265 -30.73 25.74 -14.79
CA ASP A 265 -30.27 27.13 -14.81
C ASP A 265 -28.77 27.17 -14.55
N SER A 266 -28.01 27.55 -15.57
CA SER A 266 -26.56 27.62 -15.48
C SER A 266 -26.07 28.99 -15.07
N ASP A 267 -26.90 30.03 -15.01
CA ASP A 267 -26.42 31.41 -14.88
C ASP A 267 -26.55 31.97 -13.46
N ASP A 268 -26.99 31.14 -12.51
CA ASP A 268 -27.06 31.50 -11.09
C ASP A 268 -25.67 31.68 -10.43
N ALA A 269 -25.65 32.29 -9.23
CA ALA A 269 -24.41 32.62 -8.52
C ALA A 269 -23.59 31.36 -8.17
N TYR A 270 -24.24 30.29 -7.70
CA TYR A 270 -23.58 29.05 -7.29
C TYR A 270 -23.05 28.24 -8.49
N ALA A 271 -23.74 28.30 -9.63
CA ALA A 271 -23.30 27.69 -10.87
C ALA A 271 -22.07 28.40 -11.45
N ASN A 272 -22.02 29.74 -11.32
CA ASN A 272 -20.83 30.51 -11.67
C ASN A 272 -19.65 30.21 -10.75
N GLU A 273 -19.89 30.09 -9.45
CA GLU A 273 -18.89 29.72 -8.46
C GLU A 273 -18.29 28.33 -8.75
N LEU A 274 -19.14 27.31 -8.94
CA LEU A 274 -18.69 25.95 -9.26
C LEU A 274 -17.87 25.91 -10.57
N ARG A 275 -18.27 26.68 -11.59
CA ARG A 275 -17.49 26.80 -12.83
C ARG A 275 -16.13 27.47 -12.59
N ALA A 276 -16.10 28.54 -11.80
CA ALA A 276 -14.86 29.25 -11.50
C ALA A 276 -13.88 28.35 -10.74
N MET A 277 -14.38 27.54 -9.81
CA MET A 277 -13.64 26.54 -9.06
C MET A 277 -13.05 25.44 -9.95
N LEU A 278 -13.86 24.87 -10.86
CA LEU A 278 -13.43 23.74 -11.69
C LEU A 278 -12.52 24.14 -12.86
N ARG A 279 -12.62 25.39 -13.34
CA ARG A 279 -11.91 25.83 -14.55
C ARG A 279 -10.38 25.73 -14.44
N PRO A 280 -9.70 26.18 -13.36
CA PRO A 280 -8.25 26.03 -13.21
C PRO A 280 -7.79 24.57 -13.17
N PHE A 281 -8.62 23.67 -12.63
CA PHE A 281 -8.32 22.25 -12.59
C PHE A 281 -8.29 21.62 -13.99
N VAL A 282 -9.31 21.92 -14.81
CA VAL A 282 -9.47 21.37 -16.17
C VAL A 282 -8.49 22.01 -17.16
N PHE A 283 -8.40 23.35 -17.19
CA PHE A 283 -7.68 24.11 -18.21
C PHE A 283 -6.46 24.84 -17.63
N ARG A 284 -5.32 24.14 -17.57
CA ARG A 284 -4.07 24.69 -17.06
C ARG A 284 -3.49 25.78 -17.97
N ARG A 285 -3.02 26.89 -17.39
CA ARG A 285 -2.33 27.96 -18.14
C ARG A 285 -0.92 27.58 -18.60
N TYR A 286 -0.25 26.72 -17.83
CA TYR A 286 1.10 26.24 -18.08
C TYR A 286 1.06 24.72 -18.25
N ILE A 287 1.63 24.26 -19.36
CA ILE A 287 1.78 22.84 -19.71
C ILE A 287 3.27 22.58 -19.73
N ASP A 288 3.70 21.67 -18.88
CA ASP A 288 5.08 21.16 -18.85
C ASP A 288 5.15 19.81 -19.56
N PHE A 289 6.36 19.26 -19.64
CA PHE A 289 6.61 17.96 -20.28
C PHE A 289 5.86 16.81 -19.60
N SER A 290 5.61 16.89 -18.28
CA SER A 290 4.92 15.83 -17.54
C SER A 290 3.46 15.66 -17.99
N VAL A 291 2.78 16.76 -18.34
CA VAL A 291 1.42 16.72 -18.87
C VAL A 291 1.37 16.09 -20.26
N ILE A 292 2.33 16.42 -21.12
CA ILE A 292 2.44 15.81 -22.46
C ILE A 292 2.69 14.30 -22.34
N GLN A 293 3.58 13.89 -21.43
CA GLN A 293 3.83 12.47 -21.17
C GLN A 293 2.60 11.75 -20.63
N SER A 294 1.82 12.39 -19.75
CA SER A 294 0.55 11.84 -19.24
C SER A 294 -0.47 11.61 -20.37
N LEU A 295 -0.57 12.54 -21.32
CA LEU A 295 -1.42 12.39 -22.51
C LEU A 295 -0.94 11.27 -23.44
N ARG A 296 0.38 11.12 -23.64
CA ARG A 296 0.97 9.98 -24.36
C ARG A 296 0.65 8.65 -23.68
N ASN A 297 0.77 8.58 -22.36
CA ASN A 297 0.43 7.37 -21.59
C ASN A 297 -1.06 7.00 -21.77
N MET A 298 -1.97 7.99 -21.77
CA MET A 298 -3.39 7.76 -22.06
C MET A 298 -3.64 7.32 -23.52
N LYS A 299 -2.94 7.91 -24.50
CA LYS A 299 -2.98 7.47 -25.92
C LYS A 299 -2.56 6.00 -26.03
N GLY A 300 -1.44 5.64 -25.41
CA GLY A 300 -0.94 4.27 -25.38
C GLY A 300 -1.92 3.29 -24.73
N MET A 301 -2.58 3.70 -23.63
CA MET A 301 -3.62 2.88 -22.97
C MET A 301 -4.80 2.59 -23.89
N ILE A 302 -5.30 3.61 -24.61
CA ILE A 302 -6.39 3.43 -25.59
C ILE A 302 -5.93 2.48 -26.69
N ALA A 303 -4.75 2.70 -27.29
CA ALA A 303 -4.23 1.86 -28.36
C ALA A 303 -4.04 0.38 -27.91
N ARG A 304 -3.53 0.16 -26.69
CA ARG A 304 -3.39 -1.18 -26.10
C ARG A 304 -4.75 -1.85 -25.87
N GLU A 305 -5.73 -1.13 -25.35
CA GLU A 305 -7.08 -1.67 -25.11
C GLU A 305 -7.73 -2.17 -26.41
N VAL A 306 -7.57 -1.44 -27.51
CA VAL A 306 -8.04 -1.85 -28.85
C VAL A 306 -7.35 -3.14 -29.30
N ARG A 307 -6.02 -3.22 -29.19
CA ARG A 307 -5.23 -4.41 -29.58
C ARG A 307 -5.62 -5.64 -28.76
N ARG A 308 -5.71 -5.48 -27.42
CA ARG A 308 -5.99 -6.58 -26.48
C ARG A 308 -7.35 -7.22 -26.71
N ARG A 309 -8.39 -6.41 -26.95
CA ARG A 309 -9.76 -6.92 -27.04
C ARG A 309 -10.14 -7.46 -28.42
N GLY A 310 -9.36 -7.16 -29.47
CA GLY A 310 -9.63 -7.64 -30.83
C GLY A 310 -11.03 -7.28 -31.38
N LEU A 311 -11.63 -6.20 -30.87
CA LEU A 311 -13.01 -5.80 -31.19
C LEU A 311 -13.09 -5.21 -32.61
N LYS A 312 -13.36 -6.07 -33.61
CA LYS A 312 -13.47 -5.64 -35.02
C LYS A 312 -14.78 -4.90 -35.32
N ASP A 313 -15.88 -5.29 -34.68
CA ASP A 313 -17.22 -4.80 -35.01
C ASP A 313 -17.76 -3.74 -34.03
N ASN A 314 -16.89 -3.12 -33.20
CA ASN A 314 -17.31 -2.14 -32.21
C ASN A 314 -17.05 -0.70 -32.67
N ILE A 315 -18.11 0.08 -32.88
CA ILE A 315 -18.06 1.44 -33.46
C ILE A 315 -17.42 2.45 -32.49
N LYS A 316 -17.45 2.18 -31.19
CA LYS A 316 -16.93 3.08 -30.16
C LYS A 316 -15.49 2.78 -29.77
N LEU A 317 -15.18 1.51 -29.53
CA LEU A 317 -13.91 1.02 -28.99
C LEU A 317 -12.98 0.43 -30.05
N GLY A 318 -13.46 0.19 -31.28
CA GLY A 318 -12.61 -0.25 -32.38
C GLY A 318 -11.59 0.82 -32.78
N ALA A 319 -10.54 0.40 -33.49
CA ALA A 319 -9.53 1.31 -34.05
C ALA A 319 -10.22 2.31 -35.00
N GLY A 320 -10.02 3.62 -34.80
CA GLY A 320 -10.72 4.66 -35.55
C GLY A 320 -12.16 4.93 -35.11
N GLY A 321 -12.60 4.35 -33.99
CA GLY A 321 -13.95 4.52 -33.46
C GLY A 321 -14.17 5.87 -32.75
N ILE A 322 -15.39 6.06 -32.24
CA ILE A 322 -15.84 7.30 -31.61
C ILE A 322 -14.92 7.76 -30.47
N ARG A 323 -14.38 6.82 -29.67
CA ARG A 323 -13.50 7.14 -28.53
C ARG A 323 -12.18 7.76 -28.97
N GLU A 324 -11.62 7.35 -30.12
CA GLU A 324 -10.40 7.96 -30.64
C GLU A 324 -10.64 9.40 -31.11
N ILE A 325 -11.80 9.69 -31.72
CA ILE A 325 -12.20 11.06 -32.09
C ILE A 325 -12.34 11.95 -30.84
N GLU A 326 -13.05 11.46 -29.82
CA GLU A 326 -13.19 12.16 -28.53
C GLU A 326 -11.82 12.46 -27.93
N PHE A 327 -10.91 11.48 -27.95
CA PHE A 327 -9.56 11.64 -27.43
C PHE A 327 -8.76 12.69 -28.19
N ILE A 328 -8.74 12.65 -29.53
CA ILE A 328 -8.04 13.63 -30.37
C ILE A 328 -8.50 15.05 -30.01
N VAL A 329 -9.81 15.29 -29.99
CA VAL A 329 -10.36 16.62 -29.73
C VAL A 329 -10.02 17.09 -28.31
N GLN A 330 -10.23 16.25 -27.31
CA GLN A 330 -10.02 16.62 -25.91
C GLN A 330 -8.54 16.82 -25.55
N VAL A 331 -7.62 16.13 -26.22
CA VAL A 331 -6.18 16.37 -26.08
C VAL A 331 -5.83 17.83 -26.40
N PHE A 332 -6.36 18.39 -27.49
CA PHE A 332 -6.15 19.81 -27.81
C PHE A 332 -6.77 20.73 -26.77
N GLN A 333 -7.94 20.37 -26.22
CA GLN A 333 -8.56 21.13 -25.13
C GLN A 333 -7.69 21.15 -23.88
N LEU A 334 -7.07 20.04 -23.50
CA LEU A 334 -6.21 19.96 -22.31
C LEU A 334 -4.87 20.69 -22.51
N ILE A 335 -4.29 20.65 -23.70
CA ILE A 335 -3.00 21.31 -23.99
C ILE A 335 -3.18 22.82 -24.19
N ARG A 336 -4.21 23.24 -24.94
CA ARG A 336 -4.36 24.64 -25.40
C ARG A 336 -5.52 25.37 -24.76
N GLY A 337 -6.50 24.69 -24.19
CA GLY A 337 -7.72 25.31 -23.65
C GLY A 337 -7.47 26.32 -22.52
N GLY A 338 -6.37 26.21 -21.77
CA GLY A 338 -6.00 27.23 -20.77
C GLY A 338 -5.58 28.58 -21.36
N ARG A 339 -5.20 28.62 -22.63
CA ARG A 339 -4.79 29.83 -23.37
C ARG A 339 -5.79 30.24 -24.45
N GLU A 340 -6.51 29.26 -25.01
CA GLU A 340 -7.50 29.46 -26.08
C GLU A 340 -8.92 29.18 -25.57
N PRO A 341 -9.69 30.23 -25.20
CA PRO A 341 -11.05 30.05 -24.67
C PRO A 341 -12.01 29.33 -25.62
N SER A 342 -11.80 29.41 -26.93
CA SER A 342 -12.60 28.71 -27.94
C SER A 342 -12.52 27.18 -27.81
N LEU A 343 -11.45 26.65 -27.21
CA LEU A 343 -11.26 25.22 -26.93
C LEU A 343 -11.83 24.79 -25.56
N GLN A 344 -12.52 25.68 -24.83
CA GLN A 344 -13.18 25.34 -23.56
C GLN A 344 -14.65 24.90 -23.74
N SER A 345 -15.10 24.70 -24.98
CA SER A 345 -16.42 24.15 -25.30
C SER A 345 -16.56 22.72 -24.78
N ARG A 346 -17.74 22.36 -24.26
CA ARG A 346 -18.03 21.00 -23.79
C ARG A 346 -18.37 20.08 -24.98
N SER A 347 -18.96 20.62 -26.04
CA SER A 347 -19.41 19.87 -27.21
C SER A 347 -18.27 19.62 -28.19
N LEU A 348 -18.19 18.40 -28.77
CA LEU A 348 -17.09 18.00 -29.65
C LEU A 348 -17.05 18.80 -30.95
N LEU A 349 -18.19 18.96 -31.65
CA LEU A 349 -18.24 19.58 -32.98
C LEU A 349 -17.84 21.08 -33.00
N PRO A 350 -18.29 21.92 -32.04
CA PRO A 350 -17.79 23.29 -31.93
C PRO A 350 -16.29 23.34 -31.61
N THR A 351 -15.80 22.45 -30.74
CA THR A 351 -14.36 22.37 -30.43
C THR A 351 -13.55 21.98 -31.66
N LEU A 352 -14.02 21.02 -32.46
CA LEU A 352 -13.37 20.61 -33.70
C LEU A 352 -13.29 21.76 -34.72
N SER A 353 -14.34 22.59 -34.78
CA SER A 353 -14.34 23.80 -35.61
C SER A 353 -13.32 24.83 -35.11
N ALA A 354 -13.15 24.96 -33.79
CA ALA A 354 -12.12 25.81 -33.21
C ALA A 354 -10.69 25.28 -33.44
N ILE A 355 -10.50 23.95 -33.40
CA ILE A 355 -9.22 23.28 -33.72
C ILE A 355 -8.81 23.61 -35.17
N ASP A 356 -9.77 23.57 -36.10
CA ASP A 356 -9.55 23.91 -37.51
C ASP A 356 -9.18 25.39 -37.70
N GLN A 357 -9.96 26.30 -37.10
CA GLN A 357 -9.70 27.75 -37.15
C GLN A 357 -8.35 28.16 -36.54
N LEU A 358 -7.86 27.39 -35.57
CA LEU A 358 -6.56 27.61 -34.93
C LEU A 358 -5.42 26.86 -35.64
N HIS A 359 -5.71 26.14 -36.73
CA HIS A 359 -4.75 25.34 -37.49
C HIS A 359 -3.93 24.37 -36.62
N LEU A 360 -4.61 23.73 -35.65
CA LEU A 360 -3.98 22.78 -34.72
C LEU A 360 -3.85 21.36 -35.29
N LEU A 361 -4.56 21.08 -36.39
CA LEU A 361 -4.46 19.86 -37.18
C LEU A 361 -4.06 20.20 -38.63
N PRO A 362 -3.49 19.24 -39.38
CA PRO A 362 -3.28 19.39 -40.82
C PRO A 362 -4.55 19.77 -41.57
N GLU A 363 -4.39 20.46 -42.70
CA GLU A 363 -5.51 20.88 -43.54
C GLU A 363 -6.35 19.67 -43.99
N GLY A 364 -7.66 19.72 -43.76
CA GLY A 364 -8.61 18.65 -44.08
C GLY A 364 -8.83 17.59 -42.99
N ASP A 365 -7.94 17.49 -41.99
CA ASP A 365 -8.08 16.48 -40.92
C ASP A 365 -9.26 16.77 -39.99
N ALA A 366 -9.50 18.05 -39.68
CA ALA A 366 -10.68 18.44 -38.89
C ALA A 366 -12.00 18.10 -39.60
N GLN A 367 -12.08 18.28 -40.92
CA GLN A 367 -13.25 17.90 -41.71
C GLN A 367 -13.43 16.37 -41.75
N THR A 368 -12.33 15.63 -41.91
CA THR A 368 -12.33 14.16 -41.85
C THR A 368 -12.90 13.63 -40.52
N LEU A 369 -12.45 14.22 -39.39
CA LEU A 369 -12.96 13.87 -38.06
C LEU A 369 -14.44 14.25 -37.90
N ARG A 370 -14.88 15.39 -38.46
CA ARG A 370 -16.27 15.84 -38.39
C ARG A 370 -17.19 14.84 -39.08
N ASP A 371 -16.85 14.48 -40.31
CA ASP A 371 -17.66 13.60 -41.14
C ASP A 371 -17.69 12.18 -40.54
N ALA A 372 -16.55 11.68 -40.09
CA ALA A 372 -16.47 10.40 -39.38
C ALA A 372 -17.31 10.40 -38.10
N TYR A 373 -17.24 11.46 -37.29
CA TYR A 373 -18.02 11.56 -36.06
C TYR A 373 -19.52 11.51 -36.32
N LEU A 374 -20.03 12.34 -37.23
CA LEU A 374 -21.45 12.37 -37.57
C LEU A 374 -21.93 11.04 -38.16
N PHE A 375 -21.12 10.41 -39.00
CA PHE A 375 -21.41 9.08 -39.56
C PHE A 375 -21.52 8.01 -38.47
N LEU A 376 -20.50 7.92 -37.60
CA LEU A 376 -20.46 6.93 -36.52
C LEU A 376 -21.58 7.14 -35.49
N ARG A 377 -21.87 8.39 -35.13
CA ARG A 377 -22.96 8.73 -34.19
C ARG A 377 -24.32 8.40 -34.77
N ARG A 378 -24.57 8.70 -36.05
CA ARG A 378 -25.81 8.31 -36.73
C ARG A 378 -25.97 6.79 -36.78
N LEU A 379 -24.92 6.06 -37.15
CA LEU A 379 -24.93 4.60 -37.22
C LEU A 379 -25.21 3.98 -35.83
N GLU A 380 -24.52 4.45 -34.79
CA GLU A 380 -24.71 4.00 -33.41
C GLU A 380 -26.13 4.31 -32.92
N ASN A 381 -26.64 5.52 -33.12
CA ASN A 381 -27.96 5.91 -32.67
C ASN A 381 -29.09 5.16 -33.41
N LEU A 382 -28.96 4.97 -34.73
CA LEU A 382 -29.88 4.14 -35.49
C LEU A 382 -29.90 2.70 -34.97
N LEU A 383 -28.73 2.10 -34.74
CA LEU A 383 -28.60 0.76 -34.17
C LEU A 383 -29.30 0.64 -32.82
N GLN A 384 -29.04 1.60 -31.92
CA GLN A 384 -29.67 1.61 -30.60
C GLN A 384 -31.18 1.82 -30.68
N SER A 385 -31.66 2.64 -31.63
CA SER A 385 -33.09 2.93 -31.80
C SER A 385 -33.93 1.76 -32.32
N ILE A 386 -33.29 0.67 -32.79
CA ILE A 386 -34.02 -0.55 -33.19
C ILE A 386 -34.78 -1.11 -31.98
N ASN A 387 -34.10 -1.26 -30.84
CA ASN A 387 -34.64 -1.89 -29.62
C ASN A 387 -34.57 -1.01 -28.35
N ASP A 388 -34.08 0.23 -28.44
CA ASP A 388 -33.71 1.06 -27.28
C ASP A 388 -32.64 0.39 -26.37
N GLU A 389 -31.70 -0.32 -27.01
CA GLU A 389 -30.65 -1.07 -26.32
C GLU A 389 -29.30 -0.38 -26.41
N GLN A 390 -28.54 -0.40 -25.32
CA GLN A 390 -27.19 0.15 -25.24
C GLN A 390 -26.18 -0.80 -25.90
N THR A 391 -26.14 -0.81 -27.23
CA THR A 391 -25.15 -1.55 -28.02
C THR A 391 -24.23 -0.60 -28.79
N GLN A 392 -22.98 -1.03 -28.94
CA GLN A 392 -21.95 -0.39 -29.76
C GLN A 392 -21.36 -1.36 -30.78
N THR A 393 -21.87 -2.59 -30.82
CA THR A 393 -21.38 -3.69 -31.66
C THR A 393 -22.34 -3.87 -32.82
N LEU A 394 -21.82 -3.90 -34.04
CA LEU A 394 -22.61 -4.11 -35.24
C LEU A 394 -23.36 -5.46 -35.20
N PRO A 395 -24.56 -5.54 -35.79
CA PRO A 395 -25.39 -6.74 -35.74
C PRO A 395 -24.79 -7.89 -36.57
N GLY A 396 -24.90 -9.10 -36.03
CA GLY A 396 -24.57 -10.33 -36.73
C GLY A 396 -25.70 -10.84 -37.64
N ASP A 397 -26.95 -10.47 -37.36
CA ASP A 397 -28.13 -10.95 -38.06
C ASP A 397 -28.47 -10.13 -39.32
N GLU A 398 -29.04 -10.80 -40.33
CA GLU A 398 -29.34 -10.16 -41.62
C GLU A 398 -30.41 -9.06 -41.54
N LEU A 399 -31.39 -9.20 -40.63
CA LEU A 399 -32.48 -8.24 -40.50
C LEU A 399 -31.96 -6.88 -40.05
N ASN A 400 -31.20 -6.83 -38.96
CA ASN A 400 -30.67 -5.58 -38.42
C ASN A 400 -29.61 -4.97 -39.33
N ARG A 401 -28.85 -5.79 -40.08
CA ARG A 401 -27.97 -5.31 -41.16
C ARG A 401 -28.76 -4.59 -42.25
N ALA A 402 -29.88 -5.17 -42.70
CA ALA A 402 -30.75 -4.54 -43.69
C ALA A 402 -31.44 -3.27 -43.15
N ARG A 403 -31.86 -3.28 -41.87
CA ARG A 403 -32.41 -2.10 -41.18
C ARG A 403 -31.41 -0.95 -41.17
N LEU A 404 -30.16 -1.21 -40.78
CA LEU A 404 -29.09 -0.21 -40.74
C LEU A 404 -28.72 0.33 -42.12
N ALA A 405 -28.59 -0.54 -43.13
CA ALA A 405 -28.34 -0.09 -44.50
C ALA A 405 -29.42 0.88 -44.98
N TRP A 406 -30.70 0.54 -44.76
CA TRP A 406 -31.83 1.40 -45.11
C TRP A 406 -31.86 2.72 -44.31
N GLY A 407 -31.58 2.69 -43.01
CA GLY A 407 -31.54 3.87 -42.14
C GLY A 407 -30.39 4.83 -42.48
N MET A 408 -29.24 4.27 -42.89
CA MET A 408 -28.06 5.02 -43.34
C MET A 408 -28.14 5.46 -44.81
N ARG A 409 -29.23 5.15 -45.52
CA ARG A 409 -29.44 5.47 -46.94
C ARG A 409 -28.38 4.89 -47.88
N VAL A 410 -28.01 3.64 -47.64
CA VAL A 410 -27.10 2.87 -48.50
C VAL A 410 -27.78 1.61 -49.01
N ASP A 411 -27.34 1.13 -50.17
CA ASP A 411 -28.05 0.08 -50.91
C ASP A 411 -28.07 -1.25 -50.16
N ASP A 412 -26.97 -1.63 -49.52
CA ASP A 412 -26.83 -2.87 -48.77
C ASP A 412 -25.79 -2.77 -47.63
N TRP A 413 -25.61 -3.88 -46.92
CA TRP A 413 -24.67 -3.98 -45.82
C TRP A 413 -23.21 -3.83 -46.25
N ALA A 414 -22.84 -4.32 -47.44
CA ALA A 414 -21.47 -4.25 -47.93
C ALA A 414 -21.05 -2.79 -48.19
N ALA A 415 -21.93 -2.01 -48.81
CA ALA A 415 -21.73 -0.58 -49.01
C ALA A 415 -21.67 0.19 -47.68
N LEU A 416 -22.43 -0.23 -46.66
CA LEU A 416 -22.35 0.37 -45.33
C LEU A 416 -20.98 0.11 -44.68
N THR A 417 -20.50 -1.14 -44.72
CA THR A 417 -19.21 -1.52 -44.13
C THR A 417 -18.04 -0.85 -44.82
N GLU A 418 -18.03 -0.73 -46.15
CA GLU A 418 -16.98 -0.04 -46.89
C GLU A 418 -16.86 1.44 -46.48
N ARG A 419 -17.99 2.14 -46.35
CA ARG A 419 -18.00 3.53 -45.87
C ARG A 419 -17.55 3.65 -44.41
N LEU A 420 -17.97 2.71 -43.55
CA LEU A 420 -17.56 2.67 -42.16
C LEU A 420 -16.03 2.50 -42.03
N GLU A 421 -15.47 1.53 -42.74
CA GLU A 421 -14.03 1.26 -42.74
C GLU A 421 -13.22 2.47 -43.24
N ALA A 422 -13.70 3.17 -44.28
CA ALA A 422 -13.05 4.38 -44.78
C ALA A 422 -13.01 5.51 -43.73
N HIS A 423 -14.12 5.75 -43.02
CA HIS A 423 -14.16 6.74 -41.93
C HIS A 423 -13.23 6.36 -40.77
N MET A 424 -13.29 5.09 -40.32
CA MET A 424 -12.47 4.61 -39.21
C MET A 424 -10.97 4.63 -39.55
N ALA A 425 -10.59 4.29 -40.79
CA ALA A 425 -9.20 4.39 -41.25
C ALA A 425 -8.70 5.83 -41.23
N GLY A 426 -9.53 6.80 -41.63
CA GLY A 426 -9.22 8.23 -41.56
C GLY A 426 -8.95 8.70 -40.14
N VAL A 427 -9.82 8.34 -39.19
CA VAL A 427 -9.64 8.65 -37.76
C VAL A 427 -8.37 8.02 -37.23
N ARG A 428 -8.13 6.74 -37.53
CA ARG A 428 -6.99 5.99 -37.00
C ARG A 428 -5.66 6.58 -37.43
N ARG A 429 -5.55 7.06 -38.67
CA ARG A 429 -4.36 7.78 -39.15
C ARG A 429 -4.10 9.01 -38.27
N ILE A 430 -5.11 9.86 -38.09
CA ILE A 430 -5.00 11.10 -37.31
C ILE A 430 -4.66 10.79 -35.85
N PHE A 431 -5.24 9.73 -35.27
CA PHE A 431 -4.94 9.29 -33.91
C PHE A 431 -3.48 8.87 -33.72
N ASN A 432 -2.90 8.15 -34.70
CA ASN A 432 -1.50 7.74 -34.63
C ASN A 432 -0.55 8.95 -34.66
N ASP A 433 -0.83 9.91 -35.54
CA ASP A 433 -0.03 11.14 -35.72
C ASP A 433 -0.16 12.11 -34.52
N LEU A 434 -1.15 11.90 -33.64
CA LEU A 434 -1.42 12.74 -32.48
C LEU A 434 -0.33 12.58 -31.40
N ILE A 435 0.38 13.67 -31.08
CA ILE A 435 1.46 13.76 -30.08
C ILE A 435 2.52 12.68 -30.32
N GLY A 436 3.59 13.04 -31.02
CA GLY A 436 4.65 12.12 -31.48
C GLY A 436 5.11 11.13 -30.41
N ASP A 437 5.24 9.87 -30.82
CA ASP A 437 5.76 8.77 -30.01
C ASP A 437 7.28 8.96 -29.87
N ASP A 438 7.82 8.86 -28.65
CA ASP A 438 9.27 8.82 -28.42
C ASP A 438 9.79 7.42 -28.84
N GLU A 439 9.70 7.09 -30.13
CA GLU A 439 10.28 5.86 -30.68
C GLU A 439 11.75 6.10 -31.03
N SER A 440 12.59 6.03 -30.01
CA SER A 440 13.90 5.40 -30.16
C SER A 440 13.83 4.06 -29.43
N GLU A 441 13.16 3.09 -30.04
CA GLU A 441 13.04 1.73 -29.51
C GLU A 441 14.43 1.10 -29.35
N SER A 442 14.94 1.12 -28.12
CA SER A 442 16.05 0.28 -27.68
C SER A 442 15.52 -1.09 -27.23
N GLN A 443 16.30 -2.16 -27.36
CA GLN A 443 15.91 -3.48 -26.84
C GLN A 443 15.68 -3.49 -25.31
N ASP A 444 16.27 -2.53 -24.58
CA ASP A 444 16.03 -2.33 -23.15
C ASP A 444 14.63 -1.76 -22.86
N ASP A 445 14.05 -0.95 -23.75
CA ASP A 445 12.69 -0.41 -23.57
C ASP A 445 11.61 -1.48 -23.76
N ALA A 446 11.82 -2.44 -24.67
CA ALA A 446 10.89 -3.55 -24.86
C ALA A 446 10.81 -4.46 -23.62
N LEU A 447 11.94 -4.76 -22.98
CA LEU A 447 11.96 -5.49 -21.71
C LEU A 447 11.32 -4.65 -20.58
N SER A 448 11.58 -3.34 -20.55
CA SER A 448 10.94 -2.42 -19.60
C SER A 448 9.41 -2.36 -19.76
N GLU A 449 8.89 -2.46 -21.00
CA GLU A 449 7.44 -2.49 -21.26
C GLU A 449 6.77 -3.72 -20.63
N HIS A 450 7.33 -4.93 -20.76
CA HIS A 450 6.71 -6.13 -20.18
C HIS A 450 6.64 -6.08 -18.64
N TRP A 451 7.64 -5.48 -17.98
CA TRP A 451 7.61 -5.28 -16.53
C TRP A 451 6.66 -4.16 -16.10
N ARG A 452 6.47 -3.13 -16.94
CA ARG A 452 5.42 -2.13 -16.75
C ARG A 452 4.03 -2.75 -16.93
N GLU A 453 3.84 -3.64 -17.89
CA GLU A 453 2.59 -4.41 -18.08
C GLU A 453 2.27 -5.24 -16.84
N LEU A 454 3.24 -5.99 -16.31
CA LEU A 454 3.09 -6.77 -15.07
C LEU A 454 2.62 -5.91 -13.88
N TRP A 455 3.07 -4.64 -13.80
CA TRP A 455 2.65 -3.72 -12.75
C TRP A 455 1.30 -3.03 -13.03
N GLN A 456 1.07 -2.55 -14.25
CA GLN A 456 -0.05 -1.66 -14.60
C GLN A 456 -1.31 -2.42 -14.98
N ASP A 457 -1.20 -3.58 -15.63
CA ASP A 457 -2.35 -4.33 -16.08
C ASP A 457 -2.86 -5.19 -14.93
N ALA A 458 -4.15 -5.10 -14.61
CA ALA A 458 -4.79 -6.00 -13.67
C ALA A 458 -4.82 -7.40 -14.32
N LEU A 459 -3.70 -8.12 -14.20
CA LEU A 459 -3.56 -9.45 -14.75
C LEU A 459 -4.66 -10.33 -14.16
N GLN A 460 -5.43 -10.96 -15.05
CA GLN A 460 -6.31 -12.06 -14.67
C GLN A 460 -5.44 -13.30 -14.44
N GLU A 461 -5.88 -14.24 -13.60
CA GLU A 461 -5.12 -15.44 -13.22
C GLU A 461 -4.64 -16.29 -14.43
N ASP A 462 -5.27 -16.12 -15.60
CA ASP A 462 -4.96 -16.86 -16.84
C ASP A 462 -3.96 -16.16 -17.79
N ASP A 463 -3.44 -14.97 -17.49
CA ASP A 463 -2.50 -14.26 -18.39
C ASP A 463 -1.07 -14.80 -18.29
N THR A 464 -0.65 -15.57 -19.29
CA THR A 464 0.73 -16.06 -19.44
C THR A 464 1.67 -14.92 -19.87
N THR A 465 2.14 -14.11 -18.92
CA THR A 465 3.17 -13.10 -19.23
C THR A 465 4.52 -13.78 -19.55
N PRO A 466 5.20 -13.41 -20.67
CA PRO A 466 6.47 -14.03 -21.07
C PRO A 466 7.58 -13.91 -20.02
N VAL A 467 7.57 -12.84 -19.21
CA VAL A 467 8.64 -12.56 -18.24
C VAL A 467 8.65 -13.53 -17.06
N LEU A 468 7.54 -14.21 -16.78
CA LEU A 468 7.41 -15.22 -15.71
C LEU A 468 7.44 -16.66 -16.24
N ALA A 469 7.76 -16.87 -17.53
CA ALA A 469 7.73 -18.20 -18.15
C ALA A 469 8.78 -19.18 -17.57
N HIS A 470 9.88 -18.65 -17.02
CA HIS A 470 10.94 -19.44 -16.39
C HIS A 470 10.56 -19.99 -15.01
N LEU A 471 9.53 -19.42 -14.37
CA LEU A 471 9.03 -19.88 -13.07
C LEU A 471 8.08 -21.07 -13.23
N SER A 472 8.08 -21.97 -12.25
CA SER A 472 7.04 -23.01 -12.13
C SER A 472 5.65 -22.40 -12.00
N ASP A 473 4.60 -23.13 -12.39
CA ASP A 473 3.24 -22.59 -12.35
C ASP A 473 2.85 -22.14 -10.94
N ASP A 474 3.13 -22.93 -9.89
CA ASP A 474 2.84 -22.56 -8.50
C ASP A 474 3.60 -21.30 -8.02
N ALA A 475 4.85 -21.12 -8.47
CA ALA A 475 5.61 -19.89 -8.20
C ALA A 475 5.03 -18.68 -8.95
N ARG A 476 4.62 -18.86 -10.21
CA ARG A 476 4.01 -17.82 -11.05
C ARG A 476 2.70 -17.32 -10.43
N HIS A 477 1.81 -18.23 -10.02
CA HIS A 477 0.54 -17.87 -9.36
C HIS A 477 0.79 -17.06 -8.08
N ARG A 478 1.77 -17.46 -7.26
CA ARG A 478 2.12 -16.73 -6.03
C ARG A 478 2.67 -15.32 -6.31
N VAL A 479 3.52 -15.15 -7.32
CA VAL A 479 4.04 -13.84 -7.71
C VAL A 479 2.92 -12.91 -8.18
N VAL A 480 2.05 -13.38 -9.06
CA VAL A 480 0.91 -12.59 -9.58
C VAL A 480 -0.04 -12.18 -8.45
N ALA A 481 -0.35 -13.11 -7.54
CA ALA A 481 -1.18 -12.83 -6.37
C ALA A 481 -0.58 -11.75 -5.47
N LEU A 482 0.73 -11.83 -5.17
CA LEU A 482 1.43 -10.82 -4.35
C LEU A 482 1.39 -9.42 -4.97
N ILE A 483 1.56 -9.32 -6.30
CA ILE A 483 1.51 -8.05 -7.02
C ILE A 483 0.08 -7.48 -7.00
N ALA A 484 -0.92 -8.32 -7.26
CA ALA A 484 -2.32 -7.93 -7.23
C ALA A 484 -2.77 -7.45 -5.83
N ASP A 485 -2.42 -8.19 -4.78
CA ASP A 485 -2.72 -7.85 -3.40
C ASP A 485 -2.09 -6.50 -3.00
N PHE A 486 -0.83 -6.27 -3.36
CA PHE A 486 -0.16 -5.02 -3.09
C PHE A 486 -0.85 -3.83 -3.79
N ARG A 487 -1.26 -3.99 -5.06
CA ARG A 487 -2.02 -2.95 -5.78
C ARG A 487 -3.36 -2.65 -5.15
N LEU A 488 -4.08 -3.67 -4.69
CA LEU A 488 -5.33 -3.49 -3.95
C LEU A 488 -5.08 -2.73 -2.64
N GLU A 489 -3.94 -2.96 -1.99
CA GLU A 489 -3.54 -2.19 -0.81
C GLU A 489 -3.25 -0.72 -1.12
N LEU A 490 -2.59 -0.43 -2.26
CA LEU A 490 -2.35 0.95 -2.71
C LEU A 490 -3.65 1.75 -2.92
N ASN A 491 -4.73 1.08 -3.34
CA ASN A 491 -6.03 1.73 -3.52
C ASN A 491 -6.69 2.11 -2.19
N LYS A 492 -6.32 1.47 -1.08
CA LYS A 492 -6.85 1.77 0.26
C LYS A 492 -6.10 2.89 0.98
N ARG A 493 -4.90 3.26 0.53
CA ARG A 493 -4.01 4.21 1.21
C ARG A 493 -3.90 5.54 0.44
N ALA A 494 -3.95 6.65 1.17
CA ALA A 494 -3.79 8.00 0.61
C ALA A 494 -2.31 8.35 0.38
N ILE A 495 -1.76 7.91 -0.75
CA ILE A 495 -0.33 8.06 -1.10
C ILE A 495 0.01 9.43 -1.73
N GLY A 496 -1.01 10.19 -2.16
CA GLY A 496 -0.84 11.42 -2.94
C GLY A 496 -0.34 11.17 -4.38
N PRO A 497 -0.35 12.19 -5.25
CA PRO A 497 0.03 12.05 -6.65
C PRO A 497 1.53 11.75 -6.83
N ARG A 498 2.40 12.37 -6.01
CA ARG A 498 3.85 12.19 -6.10
C ARG A 498 4.28 10.77 -5.73
N GLY A 499 3.78 10.22 -4.61
CA GLY A 499 4.14 8.86 -4.19
C GLY A 499 3.69 7.79 -5.19
N ARG A 500 2.53 7.97 -5.82
CA ARG A 500 2.05 7.09 -6.91
C ARG A 500 2.96 7.15 -8.14
N GLN A 501 3.35 8.36 -8.56
CA GLN A 501 4.27 8.54 -9.68
C GLN A 501 5.61 7.82 -9.43
N VAL A 502 6.15 7.95 -8.23
CA VAL A 502 7.41 7.29 -7.85
C VAL A 502 7.25 5.77 -7.81
N LEU A 503 6.13 5.25 -7.28
CA LEU A 503 5.83 3.81 -7.32
C LEU A 503 5.70 3.26 -8.74
N ASP A 504 4.99 3.97 -9.63
CA ASP A 504 4.81 3.54 -11.01
C ASP A 504 6.13 3.52 -11.80
N HIS A 505 7.12 4.28 -11.35
CA HIS A 505 8.50 4.22 -11.86
C HIS A 505 9.33 3.12 -11.19
N LEU A 506 9.26 3.00 -9.86
CA LEU A 506 10.04 2.05 -9.06
C LEU A 506 9.64 0.59 -9.30
N MET A 507 8.33 0.30 -9.31
CA MET A 507 7.81 -1.06 -9.32
C MET A 507 8.25 -1.88 -10.53
N PRO A 508 8.21 -1.37 -11.78
CA PRO A 508 8.73 -2.11 -12.93
C PRO A 508 10.20 -2.54 -12.76
N HIS A 509 11.06 -1.65 -12.25
CA HIS A 509 12.48 -1.96 -12.01
C HIS A 509 12.64 -3.01 -10.90
N LEU A 510 11.95 -2.83 -9.78
CA LEU A 510 11.94 -3.78 -8.68
C LEU A 510 11.45 -5.16 -9.12
N LEU A 511 10.33 -5.23 -9.86
CA LEU A 511 9.78 -6.48 -10.36
C LEU A 511 10.72 -7.15 -11.35
N SER A 512 11.41 -6.38 -12.20
CA SER A 512 12.38 -6.94 -13.14
C SER A 512 13.54 -7.65 -12.43
N ASP A 513 14.09 -7.05 -11.37
CA ASP A 513 15.20 -7.63 -10.62
C ASP A 513 14.75 -8.80 -9.73
N VAL A 514 13.58 -8.69 -9.09
CA VAL A 514 13.05 -9.73 -8.19
C VAL A 514 12.54 -10.93 -8.97
N CYS A 515 11.72 -10.70 -9.99
CA CYS A 515 11.02 -11.77 -10.70
C CYS A 515 11.88 -12.50 -11.73
N SER A 516 13.07 -11.99 -12.05
CA SER A 516 14.08 -12.71 -12.86
C SER A 516 14.83 -13.80 -12.07
N ARG A 517 14.57 -13.95 -10.77
CA ARG A 517 15.21 -14.92 -9.90
C ARG A 517 14.40 -16.21 -9.82
N GLU A 518 15.07 -17.35 -9.69
CA GLU A 518 14.39 -18.65 -9.48
C GLU A 518 13.57 -18.70 -8.18
N ASP A 519 14.02 -17.97 -7.15
CA ASP A 519 13.38 -17.89 -5.83
C ASP A 519 12.33 -16.77 -5.72
N ALA A 520 11.96 -16.10 -6.82
CA ALA A 520 11.15 -14.87 -6.88
C ALA A 520 9.99 -14.73 -5.87
N PRO A 521 9.13 -15.76 -5.62
CA PRO A 521 8.05 -15.63 -4.64
C PRO A 521 8.54 -15.24 -3.23
N VAL A 522 9.72 -15.71 -2.84
CA VAL A 522 10.28 -15.52 -1.48
C VAL A 522 10.69 -14.05 -1.23
N PRO A 523 11.67 -13.46 -1.95
CA PRO A 523 12.02 -12.06 -1.76
C PRO A 523 10.83 -11.13 -2.00
N LEU A 524 9.99 -11.41 -2.99
CA LEU A 524 8.82 -10.57 -3.28
C LEU A 524 7.87 -10.52 -2.08
N SER A 525 7.50 -11.67 -1.50
CA SER A 525 6.64 -11.76 -0.31
C SER A 525 7.23 -11.03 0.90
N ARG A 526 8.55 -11.03 1.05
CA ARG A 526 9.28 -10.39 2.16
C ARG A 526 9.38 -8.87 1.99
N MET A 527 9.42 -8.39 0.75
CA MET A 527 9.47 -6.97 0.42
C MET A 527 8.09 -6.29 0.48
N MET A 528 7.00 -7.02 0.26
CA MET A 528 5.64 -6.42 0.29
C MET A 528 5.32 -5.70 1.62
N PRO A 529 5.53 -6.30 2.81
CA PRO A 529 5.31 -5.61 4.08
C PRO A 529 6.15 -4.34 4.23
N LEU A 530 7.38 -4.33 3.71
CA LEU A 530 8.25 -3.17 3.72
C LEU A 530 7.67 -2.05 2.85
N LEU A 531 7.36 -2.34 1.59
CA LEU A 531 6.80 -1.37 0.65
C LEU A 531 5.47 -0.80 1.18
N SER A 532 4.59 -1.66 1.70
CA SER A 532 3.34 -1.25 2.34
C SER A 532 3.57 -0.39 3.58
N GLY A 533 4.65 -0.63 4.33
CA GLY A 533 5.05 0.18 5.49
C GLY A 533 5.52 1.59 5.11
N ILE A 534 6.14 1.76 3.95
CA ILE A 534 6.73 3.04 3.51
C ILE A 534 5.92 3.76 2.42
N VAL A 535 4.84 3.17 1.92
CA VAL A 535 4.10 3.67 0.76
C VAL A 535 3.57 5.12 0.93
N THR A 536 3.29 5.55 2.16
CA THR A 536 2.85 6.91 2.47
C THR A 536 4.01 7.89 2.70
N ARG A 537 5.25 7.41 2.66
CA ARG A 537 6.48 8.15 2.90
C ARG A 537 7.28 8.25 1.60
N THR A 538 6.87 9.18 0.75
CA THR A 538 7.42 9.40 -0.60
C THR A 538 8.95 9.46 -0.64
N THR A 539 9.60 10.03 0.37
CA THR A 539 11.08 10.15 0.43
C THR A 539 11.80 8.80 0.42
N TYR A 540 11.25 7.76 1.06
CA TYR A 540 11.85 6.42 1.03
C TYR A 540 11.64 5.73 -0.33
N LEU A 541 10.49 5.98 -0.97
CA LEU A 541 10.23 5.48 -2.32
C LEU A 541 11.16 6.16 -3.33
N GLU A 542 11.38 7.47 -3.20
CA GLU A 542 12.32 8.23 -4.03
C GLU A 542 13.75 7.74 -3.83
N LEU A 543 14.18 7.46 -2.59
CA LEU A 543 15.50 6.86 -2.33
C LEU A 543 15.68 5.55 -3.10
N LEU A 544 14.71 4.63 -3.07
CA LEU A 544 14.80 3.37 -3.81
C LEU A 544 14.74 3.57 -5.34
N SER A 545 14.02 4.59 -5.80
CA SER A 545 13.89 4.93 -7.22
C SER A 545 15.17 5.58 -7.78
N GLU A 546 15.79 6.48 -7.03
CA GLU A 546 16.95 7.27 -7.46
C GLU A 546 18.28 6.51 -7.30
N PHE A 547 18.34 5.52 -6.39
CA PHE A 547 19.54 4.74 -6.11
C PHE A 547 19.37 3.25 -6.44
N PRO A 548 19.57 2.82 -7.70
CA PRO A 548 19.46 1.41 -8.10
C PRO A 548 20.38 0.46 -7.30
N GLY A 549 21.54 0.95 -6.86
CA GLY A 549 22.44 0.20 -5.97
C GLY A 549 21.76 -0.21 -4.66
N ALA A 550 21.07 0.72 -4.01
CA ALA A 550 20.33 0.44 -2.78
C ALA A 550 19.18 -0.54 -3.01
N LEU A 551 18.44 -0.41 -4.12
CA LEU A 551 17.41 -1.37 -4.50
C LEU A 551 17.98 -2.78 -4.70
N LYS A 552 19.13 -2.91 -5.37
CA LYS A 552 19.80 -4.20 -5.56
C LYS A 552 20.23 -4.84 -4.23
N HIS A 553 20.77 -4.06 -3.30
CA HIS A 553 21.14 -4.54 -1.96
C HIS A 553 19.91 -4.93 -1.15
N LEU A 554 18.83 -4.16 -1.23
CA LEU A 554 17.54 -4.48 -0.62
C LEU A 554 17.03 -5.85 -1.08
N ILE A 555 16.99 -6.07 -2.40
CA ILE A 555 16.51 -7.33 -2.99
C ILE A 555 17.40 -8.50 -2.54
N SER A 556 18.72 -8.35 -2.61
CA SER A 556 19.67 -9.40 -2.22
C SER A 556 19.54 -9.79 -0.74
N LEU A 557 19.43 -8.81 0.15
CA LEU A 557 19.31 -9.05 1.59
C LEU A 557 17.94 -9.68 1.94
N CYS A 558 16.85 -9.20 1.34
CA CYS A 558 15.51 -9.76 1.55
C CYS A 558 15.38 -11.19 0.99
N ALA A 559 16.06 -11.49 -0.13
CA ALA A 559 16.13 -12.87 -0.66
C ALA A 559 16.86 -13.79 0.33
N ALA A 560 17.97 -13.32 0.90
CA ALA A 560 18.80 -14.13 1.77
C ALA A 560 18.25 -14.30 3.20
N SER A 561 17.57 -13.29 3.77
CA SER A 561 17.16 -13.31 5.18
C SER A 561 15.79 -12.67 5.44
N PRO A 562 14.79 -13.43 5.95
CA PRO A 562 13.54 -12.87 6.44
C PRO A 562 13.74 -11.95 7.65
N MET A 563 14.72 -12.24 8.53
CA MET A 563 15.04 -11.38 9.69
C MET A 563 15.42 -9.97 9.24
N VAL A 564 16.27 -9.85 8.21
CA VAL A 564 16.67 -8.55 7.65
C VAL A 564 15.46 -7.87 6.98
N ALA A 565 14.66 -8.59 6.20
CA ALA A 565 13.46 -8.04 5.58
C ALA A 565 12.49 -7.45 6.62
N ASN A 566 12.18 -8.20 7.68
CA ASN A 566 11.31 -7.75 8.76
C ASN A 566 11.91 -6.58 9.54
N LYS A 567 13.24 -6.56 9.71
CA LYS A 567 13.94 -5.43 10.34
C LYS A 567 13.82 -4.16 9.50
N LEU A 568 14.02 -4.22 8.19
CA LEU A 568 13.90 -3.09 7.28
C LEU A 568 12.44 -2.60 7.18
N ALA A 569 11.46 -3.52 7.17
CA ALA A 569 10.04 -3.17 7.20
C ALA A 569 9.65 -2.44 8.49
N ARG A 570 10.18 -2.89 9.63
CA ARG A 570 9.91 -2.29 10.95
C ARG A 570 10.65 -0.97 11.16
N TYR A 571 11.85 -0.84 10.60
CA TYR A 571 12.72 0.34 10.73
C TYR A 571 13.17 0.89 9.37
N PRO A 572 12.28 1.56 8.61
CA PRO A 572 12.59 2.06 7.27
C PRO A 572 13.75 3.07 7.18
N LEU A 573 14.13 3.71 8.28
CA LEU A 573 15.31 4.58 8.33
C LEU A 573 16.59 3.84 7.93
N LEU A 574 16.63 2.52 8.10
CA LEU A 574 17.76 1.67 7.75
C LEU A 574 17.97 1.54 6.23
N LEU A 575 17.04 2.02 5.40
CA LEU A 575 17.24 2.10 3.95
C LEU A 575 18.43 3.01 3.59
N ASP A 576 18.79 3.96 4.46
CA ASP A 576 19.97 4.81 4.29
C ASP A 576 21.28 4.01 4.30
N GLU A 577 21.35 2.94 5.11
CA GLU A 577 22.52 2.04 5.18
C GLU A 577 22.73 1.27 3.86
N LEU A 578 21.72 1.21 2.99
CA LEU A 578 21.81 0.53 1.69
C LEU A 578 22.50 1.38 0.61
N LEU A 579 22.72 2.67 0.87
CA LEU A 579 23.32 3.60 -0.09
C LEU A 579 24.83 3.39 -0.25
N ASP A 580 25.52 2.96 0.80
CA ASP A 580 26.98 2.72 0.76
C ASP A 580 27.32 1.24 1.05
N PRO A 581 27.69 0.47 0.01
CA PRO A 581 28.07 -0.93 0.18
C PRO A 581 29.30 -1.13 1.08
N ASN A 582 30.18 -0.12 1.18
CA ASN A 582 31.42 -0.24 1.93
C ASN A 582 31.14 -0.28 3.44
N THR A 583 30.15 0.47 3.92
CA THR A 583 29.74 0.42 5.34
C THR A 583 28.76 -0.72 5.61
N LEU A 584 27.89 -1.05 4.64
CA LEU A 584 26.88 -2.10 4.76
C LEU A 584 27.51 -3.49 5.00
N TYR A 585 28.52 -3.85 4.20
CA TYR A 585 29.15 -5.17 4.24
C TYR A 585 30.46 -5.22 5.03
N GLN A 586 30.92 -4.08 5.58
CA GLN A 586 32.04 -4.02 6.51
C GLN A 586 31.56 -3.50 7.87
N PRO A 587 31.31 -4.40 8.83
CA PRO A 587 30.91 -4.02 10.18
C PRO A 587 31.97 -3.12 10.83
N THR A 588 31.53 -2.27 11.75
CA THR A 588 32.43 -1.43 12.55
C THR A 588 33.52 -2.27 13.21
N ALA A 589 34.76 -1.78 13.16
CA ALA A 589 35.89 -2.40 13.83
C ALA A 589 35.57 -2.58 15.33
N THR A 590 35.99 -3.71 15.91
CA THR A 590 35.58 -4.10 17.27
C THR A 590 35.93 -3.10 18.36
N ASP A 591 36.98 -2.30 18.15
CA ASP A 591 37.45 -1.24 19.04
C ASP A 591 36.81 0.14 18.78
N ALA A 592 36.12 0.31 17.65
CA ALA A 592 35.57 1.59 17.20
C ALA A 592 34.09 1.82 17.56
N TYR A 593 33.36 0.82 18.07
CA TYR A 593 31.92 0.96 18.39
C TYR A 593 31.59 2.12 19.31
N ARG A 594 32.44 2.39 20.32
CA ARG A 594 32.25 3.52 21.26
C ARG A 594 32.45 4.85 20.57
N ASP A 595 33.43 4.94 19.68
CA ASP A 595 33.76 6.17 18.98
C ASP A 595 32.72 6.50 17.90
N GLU A 596 32.28 5.50 17.14
CA GLU A 596 31.16 5.67 16.19
C GLU A 596 29.85 6.05 16.91
N LEU A 597 29.56 5.45 18.07
CA LEU A 597 28.39 5.81 18.86
C LEU A 597 28.47 7.27 19.34
N ARG A 598 29.63 7.71 19.85
CA ARG A 598 29.82 9.11 20.22
C ARG A 598 29.61 10.04 19.02
N GLN A 599 30.19 9.69 17.86
CA GLN A 599 30.03 10.48 16.64
C GLN A 599 28.56 10.56 16.20
N TYR A 600 27.81 9.46 16.31
CA TYR A 600 26.38 9.42 15.98
C TYR A 600 25.55 10.33 16.91
N LEU A 601 25.93 10.44 18.18
CA LEU A 601 25.25 11.26 19.19
C LEU A 601 25.61 12.74 19.15
N LEU A 602 26.69 13.16 18.46
CA LEU A 602 27.11 14.57 18.39
C LEU A 602 26.04 15.53 17.83
N ARG A 603 25.15 15.02 16.98
CA ARG A 603 24.06 15.79 16.37
C ARG A 603 22.79 15.84 17.23
N VAL A 604 22.79 15.18 18.38
CA VAL A 604 21.62 15.02 19.26
C VAL A 604 21.81 15.92 20.48
N PRO A 605 20.84 16.78 20.84
CA PRO A 605 20.93 17.61 22.03
C PRO A 605 21.08 16.76 23.31
N GLU A 606 22.05 17.08 24.18
CA GLU A 606 22.31 16.31 25.41
C GLU A 606 21.16 16.41 26.43
N GLU A 607 20.45 17.55 26.43
CA GLU A 607 19.33 17.84 27.33
C GLU A 607 18.03 17.11 26.93
N ASP A 608 17.93 16.63 25.68
CA ASP A 608 16.73 15.98 25.15
C ASP A 608 16.82 14.45 25.29
N GLU A 609 16.27 13.93 26.39
CA GLU A 609 16.29 12.50 26.70
C GLU A 609 15.62 11.65 25.62
N GLU A 610 14.51 12.11 25.05
CA GLU A 610 13.73 11.34 24.08
C GLU A 610 14.53 11.15 22.78
N GLN A 611 15.18 12.21 22.29
CA GLN A 611 16.03 12.13 21.11
C GLN A 611 17.29 11.28 21.36
N GLN A 612 17.91 11.39 22.55
CA GLN A 612 19.04 10.54 22.92
C GLN A 612 18.65 9.06 22.93
N LEU A 613 17.52 8.72 23.54
CA LEU A 613 16.99 7.36 23.57
C LEU A 613 16.70 6.83 22.16
N GLU A 614 16.12 7.65 21.31
CA GLU A 614 15.83 7.30 19.92
C GLU A 614 17.12 7.06 19.13
N ALA A 615 18.12 7.94 19.28
CA ALA A 615 19.42 7.82 18.61
C ALA A 615 20.18 6.54 18.99
N LEU A 616 20.20 6.16 20.28
CA LEU A 616 20.80 4.90 20.74
C LEU A 616 20.14 3.68 20.08
N ARG A 617 18.81 3.70 19.92
CA ARG A 617 18.06 2.62 19.27
C ARG A 617 18.38 2.57 17.79
N GLN A 618 18.37 3.70 17.09
CA GLN A 618 18.73 3.77 15.68
C GLN A 618 20.14 3.22 15.43
N PHE A 619 21.13 3.64 16.23
CA PHE A 619 22.50 3.14 16.14
C PHE A 619 22.55 1.62 16.34
N LYS A 620 21.88 1.08 17.37
CA LYS A 620 21.79 -0.37 17.57
C LYS A 620 21.22 -1.06 16.34
N GLN A 621 20.11 -0.56 15.79
CA GLN A 621 19.46 -1.18 14.63
C GLN A 621 20.36 -1.16 13.40
N ALA A 622 21.07 -0.07 13.13
CA ALA A 622 22.02 0.08 12.03
C ALA A 622 23.20 -0.90 12.16
N GLN A 623 23.83 -0.94 13.33
CA GLN A 623 24.96 -1.84 13.56
C GLN A 623 24.57 -3.32 13.47
N MET A 624 23.38 -3.69 13.99
CA MET A 624 22.86 -5.05 13.81
C MET A 624 22.58 -5.39 12.35
N LEU A 625 22.11 -4.43 11.54
CA LEU A 625 21.91 -4.63 10.11
C LEU A 625 23.25 -4.87 9.40
N ARG A 626 24.27 -4.05 9.69
CA ARG A 626 25.63 -4.20 9.12
C ARG A 626 26.24 -5.56 9.48
N VAL A 627 26.12 -5.99 10.74
CA VAL A 627 26.59 -7.32 11.17
C VAL A 627 25.84 -8.44 10.45
N ALA A 628 24.52 -8.36 10.33
CA ALA A 628 23.72 -9.36 9.59
C ALA A 628 24.03 -9.38 8.09
N ALA A 629 24.18 -8.21 7.47
CA ALA A 629 24.51 -8.09 6.05
C ALA A 629 25.89 -8.67 5.74
N ALA A 630 26.88 -8.44 6.62
CA ALA A 630 28.21 -9.00 6.47
C ALA A 630 28.27 -10.52 6.71
N ASP A 631 27.47 -11.04 7.64
CA ASP A 631 27.29 -12.48 7.86
C ASP A 631 26.68 -13.15 6.62
N ILE A 632 25.56 -12.59 6.12
CA ILE A 632 24.87 -13.05 4.91
C ILE A 632 25.80 -13.01 3.68
N ALA A 633 26.59 -11.96 3.52
CA ALA A 633 27.51 -11.79 2.39
C ALA A 633 28.80 -12.63 2.53
N GLY A 634 29.02 -13.26 3.69
CA GLY A 634 30.25 -14.02 3.99
C GLY A 634 31.50 -13.14 4.15
N THR A 635 31.34 -11.83 4.33
CA THR A 635 32.46 -10.90 4.60
C THR A 635 32.87 -10.88 6.07
N LEU A 636 31.95 -11.22 6.97
CA LEU A 636 32.23 -11.47 8.39
C LEU A 636 32.12 -12.98 8.66
N PRO A 637 33.18 -13.64 9.17
CA PRO A 637 33.04 -15.02 9.63
C PRO A 637 31.99 -15.11 10.74
N VAL A 638 31.05 -16.05 10.64
CA VAL A 638 29.98 -16.27 11.64
C VAL A 638 30.52 -16.37 13.08
N MET A 639 31.70 -16.94 13.24
CA MET A 639 32.47 -17.00 14.48
C MET A 639 32.67 -15.66 15.20
N LYS A 640 32.67 -14.56 14.44
CA LYS A 640 32.85 -13.18 14.90
C LYS A 640 31.54 -12.43 15.11
N VAL A 641 30.39 -12.98 14.70
CA VAL A 641 29.09 -12.33 14.89
C VAL A 641 28.81 -12.05 16.37
N SER A 642 28.98 -13.06 17.25
CA SER A 642 28.83 -12.86 18.70
C SER A 642 29.83 -11.87 19.28
N ASP A 643 31.05 -11.78 18.76
CA ASP A 643 32.05 -10.79 19.18
C ASP A 643 31.52 -9.38 18.87
N HIS A 644 31.08 -9.11 17.65
CA HIS A 644 30.54 -7.81 17.23
C HIS A 644 29.29 -7.42 18.03
N LEU A 645 28.37 -8.36 18.25
CA LEU A 645 27.16 -8.10 19.05
C LEU A 645 27.50 -7.79 20.51
N THR A 646 28.54 -8.44 21.07
CA THR A 646 29.03 -8.20 22.43
C THR A 646 29.67 -6.81 22.54
N TRP A 647 30.54 -6.44 21.61
CA TRP A 647 31.15 -5.11 21.57
C TRP A 647 30.12 -3.98 21.40
N LEU A 648 29.12 -4.20 20.54
CA LEU A 648 27.99 -3.29 20.39
C LEU A 648 27.22 -3.11 21.70
N ALA A 649 26.89 -4.21 22.39
CA ALA A 649 26.19 -4.16 23.66
C ALA A 649 26.99 -3.39 24.73
N GLU A 650 28.32 -3.61 24.81
CA GLU A 650 29.20 -2.86 25.73
C GLU A 650 29.25 -1.37 25.43
N ALA A 651 29.37 -0.98 24.16
CA ALA A 651 29.34 0.43 23.77
C ALA A 651 28.02 1.11 24.14
N ILE A 652 26.90 0.39 23.98
CA ILE A 652 25.57 0.87 24.37
C ILE A 652 25.46 0.96 25.91
N ILE A 653 25.96 -0.02 26.66
CA ILE A 653 25.99 0.04 28.13
C ILE A 653 26.78 1.27 28.60
N ASP A 654 27.96 1.53 28.02
CA ASP A 654 28.78 2.71 28.33
C ASP A 654 28.00 4.02 28.13
N ALA A 655 27.33 4.16 26.99
CA ALA A 655 26.52 5.34 26.67
C ALA A 655 25.30 5.50 27.60
N VAL A 656 24.57 4.41 27.88
CA VAL A 656 23.41 4.44 28.79
C VAL A 656 23.83 4.80 30.21
N VAL A 657 24.93 4.23 30.72
CA VAL A 657 25.44 4.58 32.04
C VAL A 657 25.90 6.04 32.06
N HIS A 658 26.54 6.53 30.99
CA HIS A 658 26.89 7.94 30.85
C HIS A 658 25.66 8.86 30.91
N GLN A 659 24.63 8.58 30.14
CA GLN A 659 23.40 9.38 30.13
C GLN A 659 22.69 9.35 31.50
N ALA A 660 22.53 8.16 32.11
CA ALA A 660 21.93 8.03 33.43
C ALA A 660 22.76 8.78 34.49
N TRP A 661 24.09 8.74 34.40
CA TRP A 661 24.98 9.46 35.30
C TRP A 661 24.76 10.96 35.23
N VAL A 662 24.80 11.55 34.02
CA VAL A 662 24.58 12.99 33.82
C VAL A 662 23.25 13.44 34.43
N GLN A 663 22.18 12.68 34.21
CA GLN A 663 20.85 12.98 34.76
C GLN A 663 20.79 12.89 36.28
N MET A 664 21.46 11.89 36.89
CA MET A 664 21.50 11.76 38.34
C MET A 664 22.33 12.88 38.97
N VAL A 665 23.48 13.22 38.37
CA VAL A 665 24.36 14.29 38.86
C VAL A 665 23.70 15.66 38.75
N ALA A 666 23.02 15.96 37.64
CA ALA A 666 22.28 17.21 37.49
C ALA A 666 21.23 17.41 38.59
N ARG A 667 20.64 16.31 39.09
CA ARG A 667 19.57 16.36 40.09
C ARG A 667 20.04 16.29 41.55
N TYR A 668 21.10 15.53 41.82
CA TYR A 668 21.52 15.18 43.18
C TYR A 668 22.97 15.57 43.49
N GLY A 669 23.74 16.00 42.49
CA GLY A 669 25.20 16.09 42.55
C GLY A 669 25.88 14.72 42.52
N GLN A 670 27.17 14.68 42.80
CA GLN A 670 28.00 13.49 42.85
C GLN A 670 28.18 13.01 44.30
N PRO A 671 28.30 11.69 44.56
CA PRO A 671 28.70 11.18 45.87
C PRO A 671 30.07 11.72 46.30
N LYS A 672 30.16 12.36 47.47
CA LYS A 672 31.37 13.09 47.93
C LYS A 672 32.65 12.27 48.00
N HIS A 673 32.56 10.94 48.17
CA HIS A 673 33.73 10.05 48.16
C HIS A 673 34.44 9.95 46.80
N LEU A 674 33.87 10.51 45.73
CA LEU A 674 34.48 10.52 44.40
C LEU A 674 35.42 11.71 44.18
N ALA A 675 35.54 12.65 45.11
CA ALA A 675 36.35 13.86 44.94
C ALA A 675 37.81 13.56 44.53
N ASP A 676 38.40 12.48 45.06
CA ASP A 676 39.77 12.03 44.76
C ASP A 676 39.82 10.80 43.83
N ARG A 677 38.72 10.50 43.12
CA ARG A 677 38.60 9.31 42.25
C ARG A 677 38.28 9.72 40.82
N GLU A 678 39.08 9.27 39.86
CA GLU A 678 38.79 9.49 38.43
C GLU A 678 37.56 8.70 37.94
N GLY A 679 37.19 7.63 38.65
CA GLY A 679 36.07 6.75 38.35
C GLY A 679 34.76 7.14 39.03
N ARG A 680 33.67 6.48 38.63
CA ARG A 680 32.31 6.75 39.13
C ARG A 680 31.91 5.90 40.35
N GLY A 681 32.75 4.97 40.82
CA GLY A 681 32.41 4.08 41.95
C GLY A 681 31.23 3.14 41.66
N PHE A 682 30.96 2.86 40.38
CA PHE A 682 29.84 2.04 39.91
C PHE A 682 30.31 1.08 38.82
N ALA A 683 29.84 -0.17 38.86
CA ALA A 683 30.13 -1.19 37.87
C ALA A 683 28.88 -1.94 37.42
N VAL A 684 28.89 -2.34 36.15
CA VAL A 684 27.93 -3.26 35.55
C VAL A 684 28.68 -4.55 35.25
N VAL A 685 28.15 -5.66 35.73
CA VAL A 685 28.70 -7.00 35.47
C VAL A 685 27.75 -7.74 34.54
N GLY A 686 28.27 -8.18 33.40
CA GLY A 686 27.54 -9.00 32.45
C GLY A 686 27.64 -10.48 32.82
N TYR A 687 26.49 -11.14 32.92
CA TYR A 687 26.33 -12.58 33.12
C TYR A 687 25.90 -13.26 31.80
N GLY A 688 25.68 -14.57 31.87
CA GLY A 688 25.07 -15.33 30.78
C GLY A 688 25.79 -15.16 29.45
N LYS A 689 25.03 -14.88 28.40
CA LYS A 689 25.56 -14.75 27.04
C LYS A 689 26.47 -13.53 26.86
N LEU A 690 26.15 -12.41 27.49
CA LEU A 690 26.98 -11.19 27.44
C LEU A 690 28.34 -11.44 28.10
N GLY A 691 28.32 -12.03 29.29
CA GLY A 691 29.53 -12.35 30.04
C GLY A 691 30.40 -13.39 29.34
N GLY A 692 29.77 -14.35 28.65
CA GLY A 692 30.44 -15.42 27.92
C GLY A 692 30.67 -15.19 26.43
N TRP A 693 30.59 -13.95 25.91
CA TRP A 693 30.85 -13.62 24.50
C TRP A 693 30.01 -14.43 23.50
N GLU A 694 28.71 -14.55 23.79
CA GLU A 694 27.77 -15.43 23.09
C GLU A 694 26.44 -14.73 22.77
N LEU A 695 26.45 -13.40 22.61
CA LEU A 695 25.23 -12.71 22.18
C LEU A 695 24.83 -13.15 20.76
N GLY A 696 23.53 -13.36 20.58
CA GLY A 696 22.86 -13.45 19.27
C GLY A 696 21.96 -12.23 19.04
N TYR A 697 21.42 -12.07 17.83
CA TYR A 697 20.71 -10.86 17.40
C TYR A 697 19.57 -10.41 18.33
N SER A 698 18.84 -11.34 18.94
CA SER A 698 17.69 -11.07 19.81
C SER A 698 17.97 -11.34 21.30
N SER A 699 19.24 -11.39 21.72
CA SER A 699 19.59 -11.74 23.10
C SER A 699 19.30 -10.62 24.10
N ASP A 700 18.80 -11.02 25.27
CA ASP A 700 18.69 -10.18 26.46
C ASP A 700 20.09 -9.92 27.07
N LEU A 701 20.19 -8.88 27.90
CA LEU A 701 21.39 -8.56 28.66
C LEU A 701 21.21 -8.95 30.13
N ASP A 702 21.93 -9.98 30.58
CA ASP A 702 21.97 -10.38 31.99
C ASP A 702 22.91 -9.46 32.77
N LEU A 703 22.37 -8.49 33.52
CA LEU A 703 23.15 -7.44 34.18
C LEU A 703 22.95 -7.43 35.70
N ILE A 704 24.04 -7.29 36.45
CA ILE A 704 24.00 -6.91 37.87
C ILE A 704 24.81 -5.63 38.09
N PHE A 705 24.45 -4.89 39.13
CA PHE A 705 25.02 -3.57 39.42
C PHE A 705 25.76 -3.58 40.76
N LEU A 706 26.98 -3.06 40.78
CA LEU A 706 27.82 -2.98 41.97
C LEU A 706 28.28 -1.55 42.25
N HIS A 707 28.48 -1.21 43.51
CA HIS A 707 29.14 0.02 43.95
C HIS A 707 30.14 -0.27 45.08
N ASP A 708 31.06 0.65 45.37
CA ASP A 708 31.93 0.58 46.56
C ASP A 708 31.71 1.76 47.53
N CYS A 709 30.53 2.40 47.43
CA CYS A 709 30.13 3.51 48.30
C CYS A 709 30.11 3.15 49.81
N PRO A 710 30.87 3.89 50.64
CA PRO A 710 30.76 3.83 52.11
C PRO A 710 29.35 4.20 52.61
N VAL A 711 29.03 3.83 53.85
CA VAL A 711 27.68 4.00 54.45
C VAL A 711 27.37 5.47 54.76
N ASP A 712 28.36 6.28 55.10
CA ASP A 712 28.17 7.66 55.60
C ASP A 712 28.41 8.74 54.52
N VAL A 713 28.33 8.38 53.24
CA VAL A 713 28.60 9.29 52.12
C VAL A 713 27.30 9.89 51.61
N MET A 714 27.29 11.22 51.47
CA MET A 714 26.19 11.97 50.86
C MET A 714 26.60 12.54 49.50
N THR A 715 25.63 12.93 48.69
CA THR A 715 25.87 13.66 47.44
C THR A 715 26.13 15.15 47.67
N ASP A 716 26.70 15.86 46.69
CA ASP A 716 27.12 17.27 46.82
C ASP A 716 26.23 18.29 46.08
N GLY A 717 25.10 17.87 45.52
CA GLY A 717 24.18 18.75 44.78
C GLY A 717 23.14 19.44 45.65
N GLU A 718 22.29 20.26 45.02
CA GLU A 718 21.24 21.03 45.72
C GLU A 718 20.28 20.16 46.54
N ARG A 719 20.02 18.94 46.06
CA ARG A 719 19.22 17.93 46.74
C ARG A 719 20.12 16.80 47.24
N GLU A 720 20.64 16.96 48.44
CA GLU A 720 21.49 15.98 49.11
C GLU A 720 20.73 14.67 49.42
N ILE A 721 21.31 13.54 49.03
CA ILE A 721 20.82 12.19 49.33
C ILE A 721 21.97 11.28 49.77
N ASP A 722 21.63 10.14 50.37
CA ASP A 722 22.57 9.06 50.67
C ASP A 722 23.24 8.52 49.38
N GLY A 723 24.53 8.26 49.44
CA GLY A 723 25.34 7.82 48.31
C GLY A 723 24.95 6.44 47.78
N ARG A 724 24.54 5.50 48.63
CA ARG A 724 24.02 4.20 48.19
C ARG A 724 22.65 4.35 47.54
N GLN A 725 21.83 5.25 48.05
CA GLN A 725 20.56 5.63 47.41
C GLN A 725 20.78 6.26 46.03
N PHE A 726 21.84 7.07 45.85
CA PHE A 726 22.22 7.60 44.54
C PHE A 726 22.49 6.46 43.54
N TYR A 727 23.33 5.49 43.90
CA TYR A 727 23.61 4.34 43.01
C TYR A 727 22.39 3.47 42.74
N LEU A 728 21.50 3.29 43.73
CA LEU A 728 20.23 2.59 43.52
C LEU A 728 19.36 3.31 42.46
N ARG A 729 19.25 4.65 42.56
CA ARG A 729 18.51 5.46 41.57
C ARG A 729 19.19 5.43 40.19
N LEU A 730 20.51 5.43 40.14
CA LEU A 730 21.28 5.29 38.91
C LEU A 730 20.95 3.97 38.20
N ALA A 731 20.97 2.85 38.91
CA ALA A 731 20.62 1.55 38.33
C ALA A 731 19.15 1.49 37.87
N GLN A 732 18.22 2.03 38.67
CA GLN A 732 16.82 2.15 38.24
C GLN A 732 16.69 2.98 36.95
N ARG A 733 17.48 4.05 36.83
CA ARG A 733 17.49 4.88 35.63
C ARG A 733 18.07 4.15 34.43
N ILE A 734 19.17 3.41 34.60
CA ILE A 734 19.74 2.56 33.55
C ILE A 734 18.70 1.55 33.05
N MET A 735 18.01 0.84 33.95
CA MET A 735 16.95 -0.10 33.59
C MET A 735 15.83 0.58 32.79
N HIS A 736 15.45 1.80 33.18
CA HIS A 736 14.45 2.59 32.46
C HIS A 736 14.92 2.96 31.05
N LEU A 737 16.14 3.48 30.87
CA LEU A 737 16.64 3.88 29.56
C LEU A 737 16.72 2.70 28.57
N PHE A 738 17.04 1.50 29.07
CA PHE A 738 17.03 0.28 28.25
C PHE A 738 15.63 -0.16 27.82
N SER A 739 14.66 -0.14 28.75
CA SER A 739 13.33 -0.75 28.58
C SER A 739 12.25 0.20 28.04
N THR A 740 12.45 1.52 28.13
CA THR A 740 11.49 2.49 27.59
C THR A 740 11.27 2.28 26.09
N ARG A 741 10.04 2.39 25.61
CA ARG A 741 9.70 2.20 24.20
C ARG A 741 9.59 3.54 23.49
N THR A 742 10.38 3.73 22.43
CA THR A 742 10.27 4.86 21.50
C THR A 742 9.71 4.37 20.15
N SER A 743 9.68 5.25 19.13
CA SER A 743 9.32 4.88 17.76
C SER A 743 10.19 3.74 17.21
N SER A 744 11.47 3.69 17.57
CA SER A 744 12.38 2.60 17.20
C SER A 744 12.37 1.38 18.15
N GLY A 745 11.39 1.29 19.06
CA GLY A 745 11.22 0.15 19.97
C GLY A 745 11.99 0.31 21.29
N ILE A 746 12.51 -0.78 21.83
CA ILE A 746 13.33 -0.79 23.06
C ILE A 746 14.81 -0.96 22.70
N LEU A 747 15.70 -0.60 23.62
CA LEU A 747 17.13 -0.71 23.38
C LEU A 747 17.61 -2.16 23.61
N TYR A 748 17.43 -2.71 24.81
CA TYR A 748 17.61 -4.13 25.12
C TYR A 748 16.63 -4.54 26.22
N GLU A 749 16.19 -5.80 26.18
CA GLU A 749 15.63 -6.42 27.39
C GLU A 749 16.78 -6.68 28.36
N VAL A 750 16.58 -6.33 29.63
CA VAL A 750 17.60 -6.46 30.67
C VAL A 750 17.07 -7.37 31.77
N ASP A 751 17.81 -8.45 32.03
CA ASP A 751 17.53 -9.39 33.11
C ASP A 751 18.50 -9.18 34.28
N ALA A 752 17.95 -8.77 35.42
CA ALA A 752 18.72 -8.55 36.65
C ALA A 752 18.43 -9.62 37.72
N ARG A 753 17.89 -10.79 37.35
CA ARG A 753 17.49 -11.85 38.30
C ARG A 753 18.67 -12.62 38.91
N LEU A 754 19.85 -12.56 38.31
CA LEU A 754 21.07 -13.22 38.81
C LEU A 754 21.82 -12.41 39.89
N ARG A 755 21.25 -11.31 40.36
CA ARG A 755 21.81 -10.53 41.49
C ARG A 755 21.59 -11.28 42.83
N PRO A 756 22.37 -10.96 43.88
CA PRO A 756 22.17 -11.54 45.22
C PRO A 756 20.71 -11.51 45.67
N SER A 757 20.20 -12.65 46.15
CA SER A 757 18.80 -12.84 46.56
C SER A 757 17.75 -12.66 45.44
N GLY A 758 18.18 -12.69 44.18
CA GLY A 758 17.36 -12.63 42.99
C GLY A 758 16.41 -11.43 42.96
N ALA A 759 15.15 -11.65 42.57
CA ALA A 759 14.15 -10.59 42.47
C ALA A 759 13.84 -9.89 43.81
N ALA A 760 14.08 -10.56 44.95
CA ALA A 760 13.87 -10.01 46.29
C ALA A 760 15.06 -9.16 46.78
N GLY A 761 16.23 -9.30 46.15
CA GLY A 761 17.43 -8.54 46.51
C GLY A 761 17.41 -7.09 45.99
N MET A 762 18.25 -6.26 46.62
CA MET A 762 18.51 -4.90 46.16
C MET A 762 19.01 -4.90 44.71
N LEU A 763 18.60 -3.90 43.92
CA LEU A 763 19.03 -3.80 42.51
C LEU A 763 20.53 -3.54 42.37
N VAL A 764 21.13 -2.88 43.37
CA VAL A 764 22.58 -2.61 43.43
C VAL A 764 23.11 -3.11 44.76
N THR A 765 24.31 -3.69 44.75
CA THR A 765 24.96 -4.25 45.94
C THR A 765 26.35 -3.64 46.12
N SER A 766 26.80 -3.47 47.37
CA SER A 766 28.20 -3.11 47.58
C SER A 766 29.13 -4.27 47.22
N THR A 767 30.36 -4.00 46.78
CA THR A 767 31.34 -5.06 46.47
C THR A 767 31.61 -5.97 47.68
N GLU A 768 31.64 -5.40 48.89
CA GLU A 768 31.77 -6.16 50.15
C GLU A 768 30.57 -7.09 50.40
N ALA A 769 29.34 -6.57 50.32
CA ALA A 769 28.14 -7.38 50.54
C ALA A 769 27.98 -8.46 49.45
N PHE A 770 28.40 -8.16 48.21
CA PHE A 770 28.46 -9.14 47.14
C PHE A 770 29.45 -10.27 47.45
N ALA A 771 30.65 -9.94 47.96
CA ALA A 771 31.64 -10.93 48.37
C ALA A 771 31.13 -11.82 49.51
N ASP A 772 30.53 -11.22 50.54
CA ASP A 772 29.98 -11.94 51.69
C ASP A 772 28.83 -12.87 51.27
N TYR A 773 27.92 -12.40 50.40
CA TYR A 773 26.83 -13.21 49.86
C TYR A 773 27.39 -14.41 49.08
N GLN A 774 28.31 -14.17 48.15
CA GLN A 774 28.90 -15.22 47.32
C GLN A 774 29.65 -16.27 48.14
N LYS A 775 30.20 -15.89 49.29
CA LYS A 775 30.93 -16.78 50.18
C LYS A 775 30.03 -17.60 51.10
N ASN A 776 28.96 -16.99 51.63
CA ASN A 776 28.22 -17.55 52.76
C ASN A 776 26.80 -18.01 52.41
N GLU A 777 26.18 -17.47 51.35
CA GLU A 777 24.77 -17.71 51.03
C GLU A 777 24.54 -18.29 49.63
N ALA A 778 25.41 -17.98 48.67
CA ALA A 778 25.22 -18.36 47.27
C ALA A 778 25.27 -19.88 47.05
N TRP A 779 24.34 -20.37 46.24
CA TRP A 779 24.28 -21.78 45.84
C TRP A 779 25.30 -22.11 44.76
N THR A 780 25.61 -23.40 44.58
CA THR A 780 26.52 -23.88 43.53
C THR A 780 26.13 -23.42 42.13
N TRP A 781 24.84 -23.35 41.80
CA TRP A 781 24.37 -22.86 40.49
C TRP A 781 24.63 -21.36 40.29
N GLU A 782 24.68 -20.56 41.37
CA GLU A 782 25.07 -19.15 41.30
C GLU A 782 26.57 -19.02 41.05
N HIS A 783 27.38 -19.90 41.66
CA HIS A 783 28.81 -19.98 41.35
C HIS A 783 29.04 -20.43 39.89
N GLN A 784 28.23 -21.36 39.36
CA GLN A 784 28.26 -21.72 37.94
C GLN A 784 27.97 -20.51 37.04
N ALA A 785 26.95 -19.72 37.37
CA ALA A 785 26.65 -18.48 36.63
C ALA A 785 27.79 -17.46 36.73
N LEU A 786 28.44 -17.35 37.89
CA LEU A 786 29.58 -16.46 38.15
C LEU A 786 30.83 -16.82 37.32
N VAL A 787 30.98 -18.09 36.88
CA VAL A 787 32.05 -18.47 35.93
C VAL A 787 31.95 -17.63 34.66
N ARG A 788 30.73 -17.37 34.17
CA ARG A 788 30.51 -16.58 32.96
C ARG A 788 30.52 -15.06 33.20
N ALA A 789 30.55 -14.62 34.45
CA ALA A 789 30.43 -13.21 34.78
C ALA A 789 31.74 -12.43 34.53
N ARG A 790 31.61 -11.20 34.01
CA ARG A 790 32.71 -10.24 33.88
C ARG A 790 32.22 -8.80 33.95
N VAL A 791 33.11 -7.88 34.34
CA VAL A 791 32.81 -6.44 34.29
C VAL A 791 32.73 -5.99 32.83
N VAL A 792 31.59 -5.40 32.46
CA VAL A 792 31.33 -4.80 31.14
C VAL A 792 31.36 -3.27 31.18
N TYR A 793 31.20 -2.70 32.38
CA TYR A 793 31.38 -1.28 32.64
C TYR A 793 31.88 -1.10 34.07
N GLY A 794 32.86 -0.22 34.29
CA GLY A 794 33.33 0.13 35.62
C GLY A 794 34.74 0.71 35.61
N ASP A 795 35.09 1.43 36.66
CA ASP A 795 36.45 1.94 36.83
C ASP A 795 37.45 0.83 37.17
N PRO A 796 38.77 1.05 36.95
CA PRO A 796 39.79 0.03 37.17
C PRO A 796 39.80 -0.56 38.59
N GLN A 797 39.42 0.23 39.60
CA GLN A 797 39.40 -0.19 40.99
C GLN A 797 38.25 -1.17 41.27
N LEU A 798 37.00 -0.85 40.87
CA LEU A 798 35.88 -1.79 41.00
C LEU A 798 36.11 -3.06 40.18
N LYS A 799 36.69 -2.92 38.98
CA LYS A 799 37.02 -4.07 38.13
C LYS A 799 37.98 -5.01 38.86
N THR A 800 39.06 -4.47 39.43
CA THR A 800 40.04 -5.25 40.18
C THR A 800 39.40 -5.92 41.41
N GLN A 801 38.53 -5.21 42.14
CA GLN A 801 37.80 -5.76 43.29
C GLN A 801 36.89 -6.92 42.88
N PHE A 802 36.06 -6.75 41.84
CA PHE A 802 35.18 -7.80 41.34
C PHE A 802 35.97 -9.02 40.87
N ASP A 803 37.04 -8.81 40.08
CA ASP A 803 37.87 -9.89 39.57
C ASP A 803 38.53 -10.68 40.71
N ALA A 804 38.95 -9.99 41.78
CA ALA A 804 39.47 -10.62 42.99
C ALA A 804 38.40 -11.45 43.73
N ILE A 805 37.18 -10.91 43.88
CA ILE A 805 36.05 -11.62 44.52
C ILE A 805 35.68 -12.86 43.69
N ARG A 806 35.48 -12.72 42.38
CA ARG A 806 35.18 -13.83 41.48
C ARG A 806 36.27 -14.89 41.56
N LYS A 807 37.54 -14.50 41.49
CA LYS A 807 38.67 -15.43 41.63
C LYS A 807 38.64 -16.17 42.97
N ALA A 808 38.39 -15.47 44.08
CA ALA A 808 38.29 -16.09 45.39
C ALA A 808 37.17 -17.15 45.44
N VAL A 809 35.99 -16.85 44.89
CA VAL A 809 34.85 -17.78 44.83
C VAL A 809 35.15 -18.99 43.93
N MET A 810 35.77 -18.78 42.76
CA MET A 810 36.13 -19.88 41.86
C MET A 810 37.16 -20.80 42.51
N THR A 811 38.12 -20.26 43.25
CA THR A 811 39.22 -21.01 43.89
C THR A 811 38.88 -21.57 45.27
N THR A 812 37.63 -21.49 45.72
CA THR A 812 37.15 -22.18 46.92
C THR A 812 37.32 -23.71 46.77
N PRO A 813 37.91 -24.42 47.75
CA PRO A 813 38.03 -25.87 47.69
C PRO A 813 36.64 -26.51 47.74
N ARG A 814 36.36 -27.44 46.82
CA ARG A 814 35.08 -28.16 46.72
C ARG A 814 35.32 -29.66 46.71
N GLU A 815 34.41 -30.42 47.30
CA GLU A 815 34.46 -31.87 47.28
C GLU A 815 33.94 -32.39 45.93
N GLY A 816 34.78 -33.11 45.18
CA GLY A 816 34.54 -33.38 43.77
C GLY A 816 33.25 -34.16 43.48
N CYS A 817 32.94 -35.18 44.28
CA CYS A 817 31.74 -35.99 44.11
C CYS A 817 30.45 -35.20 44.38
N THR A 818 30.44 -34.37 45.43
CA THR A 818 29.30 -33.51 45.76
C THR A 818 29.07 -32.48 44.65
N LEU A 819 30.11 -31.76 44.22
CA LEU A 819 30.00 -30.77 43.14
C LEU A 819 29.52 -31.41 41.83
N GLN A 820 30.07 -32.57 41.44
CA GLN A 820 29.65 -33.30 40.25
C GLN A 820 28.15 -33.64 40.29
N THR A 821 27.67 -34.10 41.46
CA THR A 821 26.27 -34.46 41.67
C THR A 821 25.36 -33.23 41.59
N GLU A 822 25.70 -32.13 42.26
CA GLU A 822 24.93 -30.88 42.23
C GLU A 822 24.79 -30.32 40.81
N VAL A 823 25.88 -30.31 40.04
CA VAL A 823 25.87 -29.81 38.65
C VAL A 823 25.01 -30.71 37.75
N ARG A 824 25.16 -32.03 37.87
CA ARG A 824 24.38 -33.01 37.07
C ARG A 824 22.88 -32.89 37.38
N GLU A 825 22.50 -32.90 38.66
CA GLU A 825 21.10 -32.80 39.08
C GLU A 825 20.47 -31.47 38.63
N MET A 826 21.21 -30.37 38.72
CA MET A 826 20.75 -29.07 38.23
C MET A 826 20.52 -29.10 36.71
N ARG A 827 21.45 -29.71 35.94
CA ARG A 827 21.30 -29.81 34.48
C ARG A 827 20.09 -30.64 34.09
N GLU A 828 19.89 -31.79 34.71
CA GLU A 828 18.75 -32.67 34.45
C GLU A 828 17.42 -31.95 34.77
N LYS A 829 17.37 -31.23 35.89
CA LYS A 829 16.23 -30.38 36.25
C LYS A 829 15.96 -29.30 35.20
N MET A 830 16.99 -28.62 34.71
CA MET A 830 16.86 -27.63 33.63
C MET A 830 16.38 -28.27 32.33
N ARG A 831 16.93 -29.44 31.95
CA ARG A 831 16.52 -30.18 30.74
C ARG A 831 15.04 -30.53 30.79
N ALA A 832 14.53 -30.98 31.94
CA ALA A 832 13.12 -31.32 32.10
C ALA A 832 12.15 -30.13 31.92
N HIS A 833 12.61 -28.89 32.15
CA HIS A 833 11.77 -27.69 32.03
C HIS A 833 11.98 -26.94 30.70
N LEU A 834 13.19 -26.99 30.13
CA LEU A 834 13.61 -26.19 28.97
C LEU A 834 13.83 -27.01 27.69
N GLY A 835 13.99 -28.33 27.80
CA GLY A 835 14.23 -29.22 26.66
C GLY A 835 13.05 -29.30 25.69
N ASN A 836 13.32 -29.80 24.48
CA ASN A 836 12.31 -29.83 23.43
C ASN A 836 11.14 -30.75 23.81
N LYS A 837 9.91 -30.28 23.62
CA LYS A 837 8.69 -31.09 23.81
C LYS A 837 8.48 -32.10 22.68
N HIS A 838 9.13 -31.90 21.54
CA HIS A 838 9.06 -32.72 20.33
C HIS A 838 10.24 -33.68 20.29
N ARG A 839 9.96 -34.98 20.49
CA ARG A 839 10.99 -36.04 20.57
C ARG A 839 11.71 -36.31 19.25
N ASP A 840 11.18 -35.82 18.15
CA ASP A 840 11.68 -35.97 16.77
C ASP A 840 12.57 -34.79 16.32
N ARG A 841 12.89 -33.86 17.22
CA ARG A 841 13.74 -32.69 16.97
C ARG A 841 14.88 -32.63 17.98
N PHE A 842 15.96 -31.94 17.61
CA PHE A 842 17.08 -31.61 18.48
C PHE A 842 17.10 -30.11 18.76
N ASP A 843 16.85 -29.70 20.00
CA ASP A 843 17.11 -28.33 20.46
C ASP A 843 18.60 -28.12 20.69
N ILE A 844 19.20 -27.27 19.86
CA ILE A 844 20.64 -27.03 19.79
C ILE A 844 21.20 -26.57 21.14
N LYS A 845 20.38 -25.88 21.94
CA LYS A 845 20.79 -25.34 23.23
C LYS A 845 20.46 -26.28 24.38
N ALA A 846 19.22 -26.77 24.45
CA ALA A 846 18.65 -27.34 25.66
C ALA A 846 18.76 -28.87 25.76
N ASP A 847 18.87 -29.59 24.64
CA ASP A 847 18.88 -31.05 24.62
C ASP A 847 20.27 -31.64 24.90
N GLU A 848 20.33 -32.97 24.96
CA GLU A 848 21.57 -33.73 25.14
C GLU A 848 22.55 -33.54 23.98
N GLY A 849 23.80 -33.24 24.33
CA GLY A 849 24.85 -32.93 23.36
C GLY A 849 24.80 -31.49 22.84
N GLY A 850 23.93 -30.65 23.40
CA GLY A 850 23.76 -29.25 23.01
C GLY A 850 24.69 -28.27 23.74
N ILE A 851 24.53 -26.97 23.45
CA ILE A 851 25.38 -25.89 24.00
C ILE A 851 25.36 -25.85 25.53
N THR A 852 24.21 -26.05 26.16
CA THR A 852 24.10 -26.00 27.64
C THR A 852 24.90 -27.12 28.30
N ASP A 853 25.05 -28.28 27.66
CA ASP A 853 25.89 -29.36 28.20
C ASP A 853 27.36 -28.95 28.21
N ILE A 854 27.83 -28.30 27.14
CA ILE A 854 29.21 -27.77 27.06
C ILE A 854 29.44 -26.69 28.11
N GLU A 855 28.49 -25.76 28.28
CA GLU A 855 28.56 -24.74 29.33
C GLU A 855 28.68 -25.34 30.73
N PHE A 856 27.91 -26.39 31.01
CA PHE A 856 27.93 -27.06 32.31
C PHE A 856 29.25 -27.81 32.54
N ILE A 857 29.82 -28.44 31.50
CA ILE A 857 31.14 -29.07 31.57
C ILE A 857 32.22 -28.04 31.90
N THR A 858 32.26 -26.91 31.20
CA THR A 858 33.28 -25.88 31.44
C THR A 858 33.14 -25.26 32.83
N GLN A 859 31.91 -24.96 33.26
CA GLN A 859 31.63 -24.43 34.59
C GLN A 859 32.03 -25.41 35.70
N TYR A 860 31.66 -26.68 35.56
CA TYR A 860 32.03 -27.74 36.50
C TYR A 860 33.54 -27.83 36.68
N LEU A 861 34.28 -27.94 35.58
CA LEU A 861 35.73 -28.13 35.63
C LEU A 861 36.46 -26.91 36.18
N VAL A 862 35.97 -25.70 35.93
CA VAL A 862 36.49 -24.49 36.57
C VAL A 862 36.24 -24.53 38.08
N LEU A 863 35.01 -24.81 38.52
CA LEU A 863 34.67 -24.83 39.95
C LEU A 863 35.40 -25.94 40.72
N LEU A 864 35.70 -27.06 40.05
CA LEU A 864 36.42 -28.20 40.63
C LEU A 864 37.92 -27.92 40.75
N HIS A 865 38.55 -27.46 39.66
CA HIS A 865 40.01 -27.43 39.56
C HIS A 865 40.64 -26.05 39.78
N ALA A 866 39.85 -24.96 39.85
CA ALA A 866 40.43 -23.62 40.01
C ALA A 866 41.18 -23.42 41.33
N HIS A 867 40.87 -24.19 42.39
CA HIS A 867 41.62 -24.19 43.64
C HIS A 867 43.12 -24.51 43.39
N ASP A 868 43.39 -25.60 42.67
CA ASP A 868 44.74 -26.06 42.35
C ASP A 868 45.33 -25.36 41.13
N LYS A 869 44.47 -24.92 40.20
CA LYS A 869 44.83 -24.26 38.94
C LYS A 869 44.14 -22.89 38.82
N PRO A 870 44.56 -21.85 39.57
CA PRO A 870 43.90 -20.54 39.54
C PRO A 870 43.92 -19.83 38.18
N LYS A 871 44.72 -20.30 37.22
CA LYS A 871 44.74 -19.77 35.84
C LYS A 871 43.43 -20.03 35.11
N LEU A 872 42.64 -21.03 35.52
CA LEU A 872 41.33 -21.34 34.93
C LEU A 872 40.32 -20.20 35.10
N THR A 873 40.55 -19.26 36.03
CA THR A 873 39.64 -18.13 36.29
C THR A 873 39.87 -16.92 35.38
N ARG A 874 40.82 -16.98 34.43
CA ARG A 874 41.23 -15.81 33.63
C ARG A 874 40.16 -15.33 32.64
N TRP A 875 39.43 -16.27 32.04
CA TRP A 875 38.41 -16.00 31.04
C TRP A 875 37.04 -16.49 31.51
N SER A 876 35.98 -16.11 30.78
CA SER A 876 34.58 -16.37 31.16
C SER A 876 33.75 -17.01 30.03
N ASP A 877 34.28 -17.10 28.82
CA ASP A 877 33.68 -17.74 27.64
C ASP A 877 34.20 -19.17 27.44
N ASN A 878 33.37 -20.02 26.85
CA ASN A 878 33.64 -21.45 26.71
C ASN A 878 34.90 -21.75 25.91
N VAL A 879 35.17 -21.01 24.82
CA VAL A 879 36.33 -21.26 23.94
C VAL A 879 37.63 -21.08 24.71
N ARG A 880 37.80 -19.92 25.36
CA ARG A 880 39.01 -19.64 26.14
C ARG A 880 39.07 -20.44 27.44
N ILE A 881 37.93 -20.84 28.01
CA ILE A 881 37.94 -21.78 29.15
C ILE A 881 38.41 -23.17 28.73
N LEU A 882 37.93 -23.72 27.61
CA LEU A 882 38.39 -25.00 27.08
C LEU A 882 39.89 -24.98 26.75
N GLU A 883 40.38 -23.87 26.18
CA GLU A 883 41.80 -23.63 25.97
C GLU A 883 42.58 -23.65 27.30
N LEU A 884 42.08 -22.97 28.33
CA LEU A 884 42.69 -22.97 29.66
C LEU A 884 42.67 -24.37 30.31
N LEU A 885 41.62 -25.16 30.11
CA LEU A 885 41.52 -26.52 30.63
C LEU A 885 42.60 -27.43 30.02
N ALA A 886 42.86 -27.28 28.71
CA ALA A 886 43.97 -27.98 28.04
C ALA A 886 45.34 -27.48 28.52
N GLN A 887 45.56 -26.17 28.57
CA GLN A 887 46.84 -25.56 28.98
C GLN A 887 47.24 -25.85 30.44
N ASN A 888 46.29 -26.30 31.28
CA ASN A 888 46.52 -26.62 32.69
C ASN A 888 46.39 -28.12 33.01
N ASP A 889 46.45 -28.97 31.98
CA ASP A 889 46.46 -30.43 32.06
C ASP A 889 45.21 -31.02 32.74
N ILE A 890 44.06 -30.36 32.61
CA ILE A 890 42.76 -30.86 33.11
C ILE A 890 42.07 -31.71 32.04
N MET A 891 42.09 -31.24 30.79
CA MET A 891 41.44 -31.90 29.66
C MET A 891 42.47 -32.16 28.56
N ASP A 892 42.37 -33.31 27.89
CA ASP A 892 43.22 -33.61 26.75
C ASP A 892 43.01 -32.59 25.63
N GLU A 893 44.08 -32.17 24.95
CA GLU A 893 44.00 -31.13 23.91
C GLU A 893 43.03 -31.49 22.78
N GLN A 894 42.98 -32.78 22.40
CA GLN A 894 42.05 -33.28 21.38
C GLN A 894 40.58 -33.13 21.82
N GLU A 895 40.27 -33.42 23.10
CA GLU A 895 38.91 -33.28 23.64
C GLU A 895 38.51 -31.80 23.72
N ALA A 896 39.40 -30.95 24.23
CA ALA A 896 39.16 -29.51 24.33
C ALA A 896 38.91 -28.88 22.94
N GLN A 897 39.69 -29.25 21.92
CA GLN A 897 39.50 -28.80 20.54
C GLN A 897 38.21 -29.37 19.92
N ALA A 898 37.83 -30.61 20.24
CA ALA A 898 36.59 -31.20 19.76
C ALA A 898 35.36 -30.51 20.35
N LEU A 899 35.34 -30.26 21.67
CA LEU A 899 34.29 -29.49 22.33
C LEU A 899 34.24 -28.04 21.85
N THR A 900 35.41 -27.42 21.60
CA THR A 900 35.46 -26.06 21.05
C THR A 900 34.77 -26.00 19.69
N ARG A 901 35.09 -26.95 18.79
CA ARG A 901 34.46 -27.04 17.46
C ARG A 901 32.97 -27.34 17.54
N ALA A 902 32.55 -28.24 18.43
CA ALA A 902 31.14 -28.54 18.64
C ALA A 902 30.38 -27.29 19.11
N TYR A 903 30.91 -26.58 20.12
CA TYR A 903 30.32 -25.36 20.63
C TYR A 903 30.17 -24.29 19.55
N THR A 904 31.23 -24.03 18.78
CA THR A 904 31.21 -23.00 17.75
C THR A 904 30.24 -23.37 16.63
N THR A 905 30.24 -24.62 16.17
CA THR A 905 29.34 -25.10 15.11
C THR A 905 27.87 -24.97 15.52
N LEU A 906 27.52 -25.42 16.72
CA LEU A 906 26.15 -25.32 17.24
C LEU A 906 25.72 -23.86 17.43
N ARG A 907 26.61 -23.00 17.92
CA ARG A 907 26.33 -21.57 18.10
C ARG A 907 26.16 -20.85 16.76
N ASP A 908 27.00 -21.16 15.79
CA ASP A 908 26.96 -20.56 14.45
C ASP A 908 25.67 -20.95 13.73
N GLU A 909 25.19 -22.18 13.91
CA GLU A 909 23.87 -22.60 13.43
C GLU A 909 22.73 -21.79 14.05
N LEU A 910 22.79 -21.45 15.35
CA LEU A 910 21.77 -20.58 15.96
C LEU A 910 21.72 -19.19 15.32
N HIS A 911 22.87 -18.64 14.89
CA HIS A 911 22.90 -17.37 14.15
C HIS A 911 22.26 -17.53 12.77
N HIS A 912 22.59 -18.62 12.06
CA HIS A 912 21.97 -18.93 10.77
C HIS A 912 20.45 -19.08 10.87
N LEU A 913 19.96 -19.87 11.84
CA LEU A 913 18.54 -20.03 12.11
C LEU A 913 17.87 -18.70 12.48
N ALA A 914 18.54 -17.84 13.25
CA ALA A 914 18.05 -16.50 13.56
C ALA A 914 17.90 -15.63 12.31
N LEU A 915 18.88 -15.64 11.39
CA LEU A 915 18.78 -14.95 10.11
C LEU A 915 17.61 -15.47 9.27
N GLN A 916 17.26 -16.74 9.39
CA GLN A 916 16.12 -17.38 8.73
C GLN A 916 14.79 -17.31 9.51
N GLU A 917 14.77 -16.66 10.69
CA GLU A 917 13.63 -16.66 11.62
C GLU A 917 13.07 -18.06 11.93
N GLN A 918 13.95 -19.06 11.95
CA GLN A 918 13.63 -20.42 12.32
C GLN A 918 13.84 -20.66 13.82
N PRO A 919 13.08 -21.57 14.45
CA PRO A 919 13.28 -21.92 15.85
C PRO A 919 14.64 -22.60 16.04
N GLY A 920 15.24 -22.46 17.23
CA GLY A 920 16.55 -23.03 17.61
C GLY A 920 16.60 -24.56 17.75
N HIS A 921 15.73 -25.29 17.05
CA HIS A 921 15.70 -26.74 17.02
C HIS A 921 15.69 -27.27 15.59
N VAL A 922 16.47 -28.31 15.32
CA VAL A 922 16.68 -28.91 13.99
C VAL A 922 16.25 -30.37 13.95
N ALA A 923 16.38 -31.02 12.80
CA ALA A 923 16.10 -32.45 12.67
C ALA A 923 17.14 -33.29 13.44
N LEU A 924 16.75 -34.48 13.91
CA LEU A 924 17.59 -35.32 14.78
C LEU A 924 18.84 -35.88 14.11
N ASP A 925 18.86 -35.93 12.78
CA ASP A 925 19.99 -36.37 11.96
C ASP A 925 21.06 -35.28 11.78
N CYS A 926 20.77 -34.03 12.17
CA CYS A 926 21.75 -32.96 12.23
C CYS A 926 22.69 -33.11 13.44
N PHE A 927 23.94 -32.68 13.27
CA PHE A 927 24.98 -32.55 14.31
C PHE A 927 25.25 -33.83 15.11
N THR A 928 25.15 -35.00 14.48
CA THR A 928 25.28 -36.30 15.16
C THR A 928 26.67 -36.50 15.76
N ASP A 929 27.73 -36.09 15.06
CA ASP A 929 29.12 -36.18 15.52
C ASP A 929 29.40 -35.21 16.69
N GLU A 930 28.95 -33.96 16.58
CA GLU A 930 29.09 -32.95 17.64
C GLU A 930 28.36 -33.39 18.90
N ARG A 931 27.11 -33.86 18.75
CA ARG A 931 26.31 -34.36 19.87
C ARG A 931 26.97 -35.55 20.53
N ALA A 932 27.42 -36.53 19.76
CA ALA A 932 28.09 -37.71 20.29
C ALA A 932 29.37 -37.35 21.06
N GLN A 933 30.15 -36.40 20.55
CA GLN A 933 31.34 -35.89 21.24
C GLN A 933 30.98 -35.22 22.57
N VAL A 934 29.99 -34.33 22.58
CA VAL A 934 29.55 -33.62 23.80
C VAL A 934 28.98 -34.60 24.82
N THR A 935 28.16 -35.58 24.38
CA THR A 935 27.63 -36.63 25.25
C THR A 935 28.74 -37.52 25.82
N THR A 936 29.77 -37.83 25.04
CA THR A 936 30.94 -38.60 25.53
C THR A 936 31.68 -37.83 26.62
N SER A 937 31.95 -36.54 26.41
CA SER A 937 32.55 -35.67 27.42
C SER A 937 31.65 -35.50 28.65
N TRP A 938 30.34 -35.36 28.46
CA TRP A 938 29.38 -35.31 29.57
C TRP A 938 29.46 -36.57 30.43
N GLN A 939 29.49 -37.74 29.80
CA GLN A 939 29.61 -39.03 30.49
C GLN A 939 30.92 -39.11 31.28
N LYS A 940 32.05 -38.76 30.66
CA LYS A 940 33.39 -38.76 31.28
C LYS A 940 33.46 -37.85 32.51
N TRP A 941 32.95 -36.62 32.42
CA TRP A 941 33.17 -35.61 33.46
C TRP A 941 32.07 -35.54 34.51
N LEU A 942 30.82 -35.82 34.15
CA LEU A 942 29.67 -35.60 35.03
C LEU A 942 28.91 -36.87 35.42
N VAL A 943 29.23 -38.04 34.84
CA VAL A 943 28.53 -39.30 35.17
C VAL A 943 29.48 -40.35 35.74
N GLU A 944 30.66 -40.53 35.16
CA GLU A 944 31.64 -41.48 35.68
C GLU A 944 32.11 -41.08 37.11
N PRO A 945 32.21 -42.06 38.04
CA PRO A 945 32.55 -41.77 39.43
C PRO A 945 33.97 -41.23 39.54
N CYS A 946 34.13 -40.18 40.34
CA CYS A 946 35.42 -39.53 40.62
C CYS A 946 36.48 -40.58 41.00
N VAL A 947 37.45 -40.82 40.13
CA VAL A 947 38.64 -41.62 40.49
C VAL A 947 39.47 -40.75 41.43
N THR A 948 39.32 -40.97 42.73
CA THR A 948 40.20 -40.40 43.74
C THR A 948 41.62 -40.91 43.48
N LYS A 949 42.46 -40.09 42.82
CA LYS A 949 43.91 -40.20 43.04
C LYS A 949 44.15 -39.76 44.48
N GLN A 950 44.17 -40.72 45.39
CA GLN A 950 44.85 -40.56 46.67
C GLN A 950 46.30 -40.16 46.37
N VAL A 951 46.69 -38.97 46.82
CA VAL A 951 48.08 -38.64 47.17
C VAL A 951 48.09 -38.25 48.62
#